data_AF-A0A3B9T0K5-F1
#
_entry.id   AF-A0A3B9T0K5-F1
#
_cell.length_a   1.000
_cell.length_b   1.000
_cell.length_c   1.000
_cell.angle_alpha   90.00
_cell.angle_beta   90.00
_cell.angle_gamma   90.00
#
_symmetry.space_group_name_H-M   'P 1'
#
loop_
_entity.id
_entity.type
_entity.pdbx_description
1 polymer ?
#
loop_
_entity_poly.entity_id
_entity_poly.type
_entity_poly.pdbx_seq_one_letter_code
_entity_poly.pdbx_strand_id
1 'polypeptide(L)'
;PLLLIAMEQRVNENRRGIFAVTVAFMAILNYYFFTGQAVFVILYFIIRCTAKDFHADLRKFFSIALEAVIGVMLACFMLLPSAFAIMDNYRIRTRLYGNDMIAYSDRVRIWHIIQSFFMLPDAPARPNLFRTDYGKWASIGGYLPMFSMAGVIAFMTQKRKHWATRLTALCTVCAMIPILNSMFYTFNGSYYARWFYMPILIMAMMTAYALDNPKIKWRGGLITCGAFLIGFGVISLFPRKTDEGEIVWFDFARYAWYFWLMLILCAIMLYFAVTAIIMRKRGRGFYRTVIVMTVFSCLCAGFGMLYFGIGLGANPSLYVNTAIKGKDEIRLDDPADQFYRVDISEDYDNYPMIWGYSNMRCFHSIVPTSVMDFYDALGITRDVASRPERKHYPLRNLFSVRYYFDRDKAPQEGEESSEKTGLLQDMPGFRFKEKANGFNIYENEAYIPMGLAYDYFIDEDALAETVPLTREKLMLKALAMSSEQMEQYSDILTTMPGNERYGMDDAQFLEYCKARAAQTCDSFSYDSYGFRAHIALEQPKMVFFSVPYEDGWSAEVNGKAVPVEKVNVGFMAVRCEAGDNQIVFRYETPGLRSGAVTSLCGLAALVLYLIWMAVREKDVLPKTAARKYCYDYASVGMMSEHLAYLNYAACKNLGSRQLPPAEKNQKIQTDQKAEESSDET
;
A
#
# COMPACT_ATOMS: atom_id res chain seq x y z
N PRO A 1 6.76 -10.68 12.44
CA PRO A 1 6.95 -11.80 13.42
C PRO A 1 7.43 -13.10 12.78
N LEU A 2 6.63 -13.70 11.87
CA LEU A 2 6.90 -15.00 11.26
C LEU A 2 8.30 -15.08 10.63
N LEU A 3 8.68 -14.09 9.83
CA LEU A 3 9.98 -14.08 9.13
C LEU A 3 11.19 -14.05 10.09
N LEU A 4 11.06 -13.37 11.24
CA LEU A 4 12.10 -13.35 12.28
C LEU A 4 12.19 -14.68 13.02
N ILE A 5 11.05 -15.26 13.45
CA ILE A 5 11.07 -16.54 14.18
C ILE A 5 11.52 -17.69 13.28
N ALA A 6 11.14 -17.70 11.99
CA ALA A 6 11.64 -18.68 11.03
C ALA A 6 13.17 -18.61 10.86
N MET A 7 13.74 -17.40 10.81
CA MET A 7 15.18 -17.21 10.77
C MET A 7 15.87 -17.61 12.09
N GLU A 8 15.33 -17.21 13.25
CA GLU A 8 15.84 -17.60 14.57
C GLU A 8 15.85 -19.13 14.74
N GLN A 9 14.77 -19.82 14.37
CA GLN A 9 14.70 -21.28 14.40
C GLN A 9 15.66 -21.91 13.38
N ARG A 10 15.86 -21.29 12.20
CA ARG A 10 16.88 -21.78 11.26
C ARG A 10 18.30 -21.62 11.81
N VAL A 11 18.62 -20.54 12.51
CA VAL A 11 19.96 -20.30 13.08
C VAL A 11 20.22 -21.15 14.33
N ASN A 12 19.30 -21.11 15.30
CA ASN A 12 19.52 -21.69 16.63
C ASN A 12 19.05 -23.15 16.73
N GLU A 13 17.93 -23.50 16.10
CA GLU A 13 17.35 -24.86 16.15
C GLU A 13 17.66 -25.71 14.90
N ASN A 14 18.35 -25.14 13.90
CA ASN A 14 18.56 -25.72 12.57
C ASN A 14 17.27 -26.10 11.81
N ARG A 15 16.12 -25.52 12.16
CA ARG A 15 14.82 -25.84 11.54
C ARG A 15 14.80 -25.39 10.07
N ARG A 16 14.80 -26.34 9.13
CA ARG A 16 14.97 -26.10 7.68
C ARG A 16 13.65 -25.90 6.93
N GLY A 17 13.70 -25.20 5.81
CA GLY A 17 12.62 -24.97 4.85
C GLY A 17 11.54 -23.98 5.30
N ILE A 18 11.34 -23.80 6.61
CA ILE A 18 10.33 -22.88 7.14
C ILE A 18 10.68 -21.42 6.84
N PHE A 19 11.98 -21.07 6.75
CA PHE A 19 12.35 -19.73 6.32
C PHE A 19 11.99 -19.52 4.84
N ALA A 20 12.25 -20.49 3.97
CA ALA A 20 11.83 -20.44 2.56
C ALA A 20 10.30 -20.29 2.40
N VAL A 21 9.50 -21.12 3.10
CA VAL A 21 8.03 -21.03 3.06
C VAL A 21 7.54 -19.69 3.62
N THR A 22 8.18 -19.15 4.66
CA THR A 22 7.80 -17.86 5.22
C THR A 22 8.16 -16.69 4.30
N VAL A 23 9.32 -16.74 3.64
CA VAL A 23 9.72 -15.77 2.60
C VAL A 23 8.71 -15.77 1.47
N ALA A 24 8.36 -16.96 0.94
CA ALA A 24 7.34 -17.10 -0.11
C ALA A 24 6.00 -16.51 0.32
N PHE A 25 5.51 -16.87 1.51
CA PHE A 25 4.24 -16.38 2.03
C PHE A 25 4.20 -14.86 2.22
N MET A 26 5.26 -14.25 2.77
CA MET A 26 5.33 -12.79 2.90
C MET A 26 5.35 -12.08 1.53
N ALA A 27 6.06 -12.66 0.56
CA ALA A 27 6.18 -12.09 -0.78
C ALA A 27 4.89 -12.20 -1.61
N ILE A 28 4.18 -13.33 -1.50
CA ILE A 28 2.85 -13.54 -2.12
C ILE A 28 1.80 -12.61 -1.49
N LEU A 29 1.80 -12.44 -0.17
CA LEU A 29 0.83 -11.58 0.53
C LEU A 29 0.92 -10.12 0.06
N ASN A 30 2.12 -9.56 -0.03
CA ASN A 30 2.32 -8.19 -0.48
C ASN A 30 3.78 -7.90 -0.84
N TYR A 31 4.08 -7.78 -2.14
CA TYR A 31 5.45 -7.49 -2.62
C TYR A 31 6.00 -6.16 -2.06
N TYR A 32 5.17 -5.12 -1.92
CA TYR A 32 5.60 -3.81 -1.41
C TYR A 32 6.12 -3.93 0.03
N PHE A 33 5.35 -4.54 0.94
CA PHE A 33 5.81 -4.76 2.31
C PHE A 33 6.96 -5.76 2.41
N PHE A 34 7.02 -6.76 1.51
CA PHE A 34 8.09 -7.75 1.48
C PHE A 34 9.48 -7.14 1.22
N THR A 35 9.60 -6.15 0.31
CA THR A 35 10.89 -5.49 0.05
C THR A 35 11.49 -4.85 1.31
N GLY A 36 10.70 -4.10 2.09
CA GLY A 36 11.11 -3.54 3.37
C GLY A 36 11.42 -4.60 4.44
N GLN A 37 10.70 -5.73 4.43
CA GLN A 37 10.98 -6.85 5.32
C GLN A 37 12.32 -7.52 5.03
N ALA A 38 12.69 -7.70 3.76
CA ALA A 38 13.98 -8.26 3.37
C ALA A 38 15.13 -7.41 3.93
N VAL A 39 15.05 -6.08 3.78
CA VAL A 39 15.99 -5.13 4.37
C VAL A 39 16.05 -5.25 5.90
N PHE A 40 14.90 -5.21 6.57
CA PHE A 40 14.85 -5.30 8.03
C PHE A 40 15.44 -6.61 8.56
N VAL A 41 15.22 -7.74 7.87
CA VAL A 41 15.76 -9.05 8.22
C VAL A 41 17.29 -9.09 8.08
N ILE A 42 17.85 -8.48 7.03
CA ILE A 42 19.30 -8.36 6.85
C ILE A 42 19.90 -7.55 8.01
N LEU A 43 19.32 -6.38 8.34
CA LEU A 43 19.77 -5.55 9.46
C LEU A 43 19.65 -6.29 10.81
N TYR A 44 18.54 -7.00 11.02
CA TYR A 44 18.31 -7.82 12.21
C TYR A 44 19.36 -8.92 12.34
N PHE A 45 19.63 -9.69 11.26
CA PHE A 45 20.62 -10.76 11.24
C PHE A 45 22.02 -10.25 11.62
N ILE A 46 22.48 -9.19 10.94
CA ILE A 46 23.80 -8.57 11.19
C ILE A 46 23.93 -8.15 12.67
N ILE A 47 22.89 -7.53 13.25
CA ILE A 47 22.92 -7.09 14.64
C ILE A 47 22.80 -8.28 15.62
N ARG A 48 22.03 -9.32 15.29
CA ARG A 48 21.90 -10.53 16.12
C ARG A 48 23.20 -11.33 16.19
N CYS A 49 24.02 -11.36 15.13
CA CYS A 49 25.36 -11.94 15.17
C CYS A 49 26.27 -11.35 16.27
N THR A 50 25.93 -10.18 16.83
CA THR A 50 26.66 -9.60 17.97
C THR A 50 26.20 -10.10 19.35
N ALA A 51 25.21 -11.00 19.40
CA ALA A 51 24.61 -11.53 20.61
C ALA A 51 25.03 -12.99 20.87
N LYS A 52 25.33 -13.32 22.13
CA LYS A 52 25.87 -14.64 22.52
C LYS A 52 24.90 -15.81 22.34
N ASP A 53 23.61 -15.53 22.26
CA ASP A 53 22.52 -16.49 22.10
C ASP A 53 22.20 -16.80 20.63
N PHE A 54 22.84 -16.12 19.67
CA PHE A 54 22.58 -16.26 18.24
C PHE A 54 23.74 -17.00 17.55
N HIS A 55 23.56 -18.30 17.35
CA HIS A 55 24.63 -19.21 16.94
C HIS A 55 24.83 -19.23 15.42
N ALA A 56 25.04 -18.06 14.81
CA ALA A 56 25.26 -17.93 13.38
C ALA A 56 26.71 -18.29 12.99
N ASP A 57 26.85 -18.93 11.82
CA ASP A 57 28.12 -19.25 11.17
C ASP A 57 27.95 -19.07 9.65
N LEU A 58 29.05 -19.13 8.88
CA LEU A 58 29.01 -18.95 7.42
C LEU A 58 28.13 -20.00 6.72
N ARG A 59 28.11 -21.25 7.20
CA ARG A 59 27.30 -22.33 6.60
C ARG A 59 25.81 -22.09 6.82
N LYS A 60 25.42 -21.59 8.00
CA LYS A 60 24.04 -21.16 8.30
C LYS A 60 23.65 -19.94 7.49
N PHE A 61 24.54 -18.95 7.34
CA PHE A 61 24.31 -17.78 6.50
C PHE A 61 23.99 -18.18 5.05
N PHE A 62 24.84 -18.97 4.40
CA PHE A 62 24.59 -19.43 3.03
C PHE A 62 23.34 -20.34 2.93
N SER A 63 23.03 -21.13 3.96
CA SER A 63 21.79 -21.92 3.98
C SER A 63 20.53 -21.06 4.13
N ILE A 64 20.59 -19.93 4.84
CA ILE A 64 19.50 -18.95 4.96
C ILE A 64 19.35 -18.17 3.66
N ALA A 65 20.45 -17.80 3.01
CA ALA A 65 20.43 -17.19 1.68
C ALA A 65 19.82 -18.13 0.63
N LEU A 66 20.16 -19.43 0.65
CA LEU A 66 19.54 -20.44 -0.20
C LEU A 66 18.03 -20.56 0.06
N GLU A 67 17.61 -20.63 1.34
CA GLU A 67 16.18 -20.65 1.68
C GLU A 67 15.46 -19.35 1.28
N ALA A 68 16.13 -18.19 1.33
CA ALA A 68 15.58 -16.93 0.81
C ALA A 68 15.35 -16.99 -0.71
N VAL A 69 16.33 -17.46 -1.48
CA VAL A 69 16.21 -17.62 -2.94
C VAL A 69 15.09 -18.58 -3.30
N ILE A 70 15.03 -19.75 -2.66
CA ILE A 70 13.95 -20.73 -2.85
C ILE A 70 12.58 -20.12 -2.51
N GLY A 71 12.49 -19.35 -1.42
CA GLY A 71 11.28 -18.64 -1.03
C GLY A 71 10.82 -17.59 -2.04
N VAL A 72 11.75 -16.83 -2.64
CA VAL A 72 11.43 -15.88 -3.71
C VAL A 72 10.98 -16.62 -4.97
N MET A 73 11.67 -17.70 -5.38
CA MET A 73 11.27 -18.53 -6.52
C MET A 73 9.84 -19.06 -6.37
N LEU A 74 9.49 -19.59 -5.19
CA LEU A 74 8.14 -20.06 -4.86
C LEU A 74 7.04 -18.99 -4.98
N ALA A 75 7.41 -17.71 -4.92
CA ALA A 75 6.48 -16.59 -5.07
C ALA A 75 6.46 -15.97 -6.48
N CYS A 76 7.35 -16.40 -7.39
CA CYS A 76 7.49 -15.83 -8.74
C CYS A 76 6.21 -15.83 -9.58
N PHE A 77 5.29 -16.79 -9.40
CA PHE A 77 3.99 -16.80 -10.09
C PHE A 77 3.14 -15.53 -9.85
N MET A 78 3.35 -14.86 -8.71
CA MET A 78 2.74 -13.55 -8.39
C MET A 78 3.74 -12.40 -8.49
N LEU A 79 4.98 -12.60 -8.01
CA LEU A 79 5.99 -11.55 -7.98
C LEU A 79 6.44 -11.11 -9.37
N LEU A 80 6.59 -12.02 -10.33
CA LEU A 80 7.11 -11.69 -11.65
C LEU A 80 6.10 -10.87 -12.48
N PRO A 81 4.80 -11.25 -12.56
CA PRO A 81 3.76 -10.37 -13.10
C PRO A 81 3.70 -9.02 -12.39
N SER A 82 3.74 -9.02 -11.05
CA SER A 82 3.69 -7.78 -10.27
C SER A 82 4.90 -6.87 -10.54
N ALA A 83 6.08 -7.44 -10.82
CA ALA A 83 7.28 -6.69 -11.15
C ALA A 83 7.21 -6.05 -12.55
N PHE A 84 6.73 -6.79 -13.56
CA PHE A 84 6.54 -6.25 -14.90
C PHE A 84 5.45 -5.15 -14.92
N ALA A 85 4.30 -5.38 -14.28
CA ALA A 85 3.20 -4.40 -14.21
C ALA A 85 3.57 -3.07 -13.51
N ILE A 86 4.66 -3.00 -12.75
CA ILE A 86 5.14 -1.77 -12.11
C ILE A 86 6.44 -1.23 -12.71
N MET A 87 7.17 -2.00 -13.53
CA MET A 87 8.52 -1.64 -13.98
C MET A 87 8.54 -0.35 -14.81
N ASP A 88 7.51 -0.13 -15.61
CA ASP A 88 7.38 1.06 -16.46
C ASP A 88 6.59 2.20 -15.80
N ASN A 89 6.12 2.00 -14.57
CA ASN A 89 5.42 3.04 -13.84
C ASN A 89 6.38 4.15 -13.40
N TYR A 90 6.18 5.38 -13.89
CA TYR A 90 7.00 6.56 -13.56
C TYR A 90 7.24 6.74 -12.04
N ARG A 91 6.30 6.33 -11.19
CA ARG A 91 6.41 6.43 -9.73
C ARG A 91 7.61 5.69 -9.17
N ILE A 92 7.98 4.53 -9.73
CA ILE A 92 9.16 3.78 -9.29
C ILE A 92 10.48 4.35 -9.82
N ARG A 93 10.43 5.17 -10.89
CA ARG A 93 11.59 5.83 -11.48
C ARG A 93 12.07 7.05 -10.66
N THR A 94 11.24 7.58 -9.76
CA THR A 94 11.65 8.67 -8.84
C THR A 94 12.73 8.20 -7.86
N ARG A 95 13.82 8.98 -7.74
CA ARG A 95 14.99 8.71 -6.88
C ARG A 95 15.38 9.96 -6.08
N LEU A 96 16.10 9.77 -4.98
CA LEU A 96 16.73 10.86 -4.24
C LEU A 96 18.08 11.20 -4.88
N TYR A 97 18.39 12.49 -5.01
CA TYR A 97 19.66 12.98 -5.54
C TYR A 97 20.23 14.12 -4.67
N GLY A 98 21.56 14.25 -4.64
CA GLY A 98 22.24 15.35 -3.94
C GLY A 98 21.83 15.50 -2.47
N ASN A 99 21.44 16.72 -2.08
CA ASN A 99 21.08 17.04 -0.69
C ASN A 99 19.87 16.24 -0.17
N ASP A 100 18.93 15.87 -1.04
CA ASP A 100 17.73 15.10 -0.65
C ASP A 100 18.05 13.67 -0.23
N MET A 101 19.27 13.17 -0.47
CA MET A 101 19.75 11.89 0.05
C MET A 101 20.06 11.96 1.56
N ILE A 102 20.47 13.13 2.06
CA ILE A 102 21.00 13.32 3.42
C ILE A 102 20.10 14.16 4.33
N ALA A 103 19.26 15.05 3.77
CA ALA A 103 18.35 15.91 4.51
C ALA A 103 16.94 15.87 3.90
N TYR A 104 15.90 15.91 4.73
CA TYR A 104 14.53 16.04 4.24
C TYR A 104 14.28 17.47 3.76
N SER A 105 13.79 17.62 2.53
CA SER A 105 13.33 18.90 1.97
C SER A 105 12.20 19.55 2.79
N ASP A 106 11.35 18.71 3.41
CA ASP A 106 10.31 19.13 4.34
C ASP A 106 10.86 19.40 5.75
N ARG A 107 10.88 20.68 6.14
CA ARG A 107 11.37 21.19 7.43
C ARG A 107 10.69 20.58 8.66
N VAL A 108 9.44 20.11 8.56
CA VAL A 108 8.71 19.52 9.70
C VAL A 108 8.81 17.99 9.75
N ARG A 109 9.48 17.34 8.78
CA ARG A 109 9.52 15.88 8.67
C ARG A 109 10.08 15.19 9.91
N ILE A 110 11.22 15.66 10.42
CA ILE A 110 11.87 15.09 11.61
C ILE A 110 10.96 15.23 12.84
N TRP A 111 10.32 16.39 13.01
CA TRP A 111 9.38 16.63 14.11
C TRP A 111 8.15 15.72 14.04
N HIS A 112 7.61 15.48 12.84
CA HIS A 112 6.50 14.55 12.64
C HIS A 112 6.90 13.09 12.89
N ILE A 113 8.12 12.67 12.51
CA ILE A 113 8.64 11.35 12.89
C ILE A 113 8.72 11.21 14.42
N ILE A 114 9.26 12.21 15.12
CA ILE A 114 9.35 12.22 16.58
C ILE A 114 7.94 12.16 17.19
N GLN A 115 7.00 13.02 16.76
CA GLN A 115 5.60 12.99 17.18
C GLN A 115 5.01 11.58 17.08
N SER A 116 5.24 10.90 15.94
CA SER A 116 4.64 9.60 15.67
C SER A 116 5.01 8.49 16.66
N PHE A 117 6.12 8.60 17.40
CA PHE A 117 6.50 7.64 18.45
C PHE A 117 6.03 8.05 19.85
N PHE A 118 5.77 9.34 20.08
CA PHE A 118 5.41 9.87 21.40
C PHE A 118 3.92 10.17 21.59
N MET A 119 3.18 10.37 20.49
CA MET A 119 1.75 10.68 20.44
C MET A 119 1.06 9.81 19.37
N LEU A 120 -0.25 9.59 19.51
CA LEU A 120 -1.07 8.92 18.50
C LEU A 120 -0.92 9.60 17.12
N PRO A 121 -0.80 8.83 16.03
CA PRO A 121 -0.59 9.40 14.70
C PRO A 121 -1.86 10.08 14.17
N ASP A 122 -1.66 11.13 13.38
CA ASP A 122 -2.73 11.78 12.63
C ASP A 122 -3.24 10.89 11.48
N ALA A 123 -4.46 11.16 11.01
CA ALA A 123 -4.99 10.46 9.83
C ALA A 123 -4.11 10.78 8.60
N PRO A 124 -3.73 9.80 7.75
CA PRO A 124 -2.68 10.00 6.72
C PRO A 124 -2.93 11.15 5.73
N ALA A 125 -4.19 11.49 5.43
CA ALA A 125 -4.54 12.60 4.54
C ALA A 125 -4.60 13.98 5.23
N ARG A 126 -4.58 14.01 6.57
CA ARG A 126 -4.91 15.15 7.43
C ARG A 126 -3.85 15.33 8.55
N PRO A 127 -2.57 15.60 8.22
CA PRO A 127 -1.56 15.95 9.22
C PRO A 127 -2.02 17.19 10.01
N ASN A 128 -1.89 17.15 11.34
CA ASN A 128 -2.57 18.09 12.22
C ASN A 128 -1.62 19.11 12.87
N LEU A 129 -0.69 18.63 13.71
CA LEU A 129 0.25 19.50 14.44
C LEU A 129 1.34 20.00 13.49
N PHE A 130 2.14 19.08 12.94
CA PHE A 130 3.18 19.39 11.97
C PHE A 130 2.59 19.34 10.55
N ARG A 131 1.89 20.41 10.16
CA ARG A 131 1.23 20.57 8.86
C ARG A 131 2.26 20.56 7.72
N THR A 132 2.06 19.72 6.70
CA THR A 132 2.90 19.64 5.49
C THR A 132 2.12 18.94 4.37
N ASP A 133 2.14 19.49 3.16
CA ASP A 133 1.53 18.85 1.99
C ASP A 133 2.36 17.66 1.50
N TYR A 134 3.69 17.75 1.62
CA TYR A 134 4.63 16.64 1.36
C TYR A 134 4.49 15.47 2.35
N GLY A 135 3.81 15.67 3.49
CA GLY A 135 3.64 14.66 4.54
C GLY A 135 2.35 13.84 4.44
N LYS A 136 1.43 14.21 3.55
CA LYS A 136 0.20 13.44 3.29
C LYS A 136 0.55 12.05 2.74
N TRP A 137 -0.24 11.05 3.11
CA TRP A 137 -0.14 9.65 2.65
C TRP A 137 1.15 8.88 2.99
N ALA A 138 2.12 9.52 3.63
CA ALA A 138 3.38 8.93 4.10
C ALA A 138 3.22 7.80 5.16
N SER A 139 2.03 7.69 5.77
CA SER A 139 1.66 6.69 6.79
C SER A 139 2.62 6.66 7.99
N ILE A 140 2.88 7.83 8.60
CA ILE A 140 3.80 7.98 9.73
C ILE A 140 3.12 7.56 11.04
N GLY A 141 3.34 6.32 11.47
CA GLY A 141 2.79 5.77 12.71
C GLY A 141 3.83 4.96 13.48
N GLY A 142 4.29 5.50 14.60
CA GLY A 142 5.29 4.90 15.49
C GLY A 142 4.74 4.45 16.86
N TYR A 143 3.53 4.88 17.21
CA TYR A 143 3.05 4.89 18.59
C TYR A 143 2.64 3.49 19.08
N LEU A 144 3.17 3.11 20.24
CA LEU A 144 2.78 1.90 20.95
C LEU A 144 1.67 2.26 21.98
N PRO A 145 0.41 1.83 21.80
CA PRO A 145 -0.68 2.16 22.72
C PRO A 145 -0.37 1.79 24.17
N MET A 146 -0.93 2.54 25.12
CA MET A 146 -0.60 2.53 26.56
C MET A 146 0.83 2.99 26.90
N PHE A 147 1.85 2.48 26.21
CA PHE A 147 3.24 2.59 26.67
C PHE A 147 4.08 3.69 26.01
N SER A 148 3.71 4.17 24.83
CA SER A 148 4.53 5.10 24.03
C SER A 148 5.98 4.56 23.93
N MET A 149 6.98 5.43 24.03
CA MET A 149 8.39 5.04 24.15
C MET A 149 8.85 4.72 25.58
N ALA A 150 7.97 4.72 26.59
CA ALA A 150 8.39 4.68 27.99
C ALA A 150 9.14 3.39 28.36
N GLY A 151 8.63 2.23 27.92
CA GLY A 151 9.27 0.93 28.11
C GLY A 151 10.55 0.79 27.28
N VAL A 152 10.53 1.31 26.06
CA VAL A 152 11.68 1.32 25.13
C VAL A 152 12.85 2.11 25.72
N ILE A 153 12.62 3.34 26.19
CA ILE A 153 13.64 4.20 26.81
C ILE A 153 14.12 3.59 28.12
N ALA A 154 13.23 3.05 28.95
CA ALA A 154 13.61 2.33 30.17
C ALA A 154 14.53 1.14 29.88
N PHE A 155 14.25 0.38 28.81
CA PHE A 155 15.11 -0.70 28.33
C PHE A 155 16.46 -0.17 27.82
N MET A 156 16.46 0.74 26.84
CA MET A 156 17.68 1.21 26.15
C MET A 156 18.69 1.85 27.10
N THR A 157 18.22 2.65 28.06
CA THR A 157 19.07 3.31 29.06
C THR A 157 19.87 2.34 29.95
N GLN A 158 19.29 1.17 30.26
CA GLN A 158 19.83 0.17 31.18
C GLN A 158 20.40 -1.08 30.49
N LYS A 159 19.99 -1.36 29.24
CA LYS A 159 20.43 -2.50 28.42
C LYS A 159 21.16 -2.02 27.15
N ARG A 160 22.04 -1.02 27.30
CA ARG A 160 22.77 -0.35 26.20
C ARG A 160 23.46 -1.32 25.22
N LYS A 161 24.07 -2.39 25.73
CA LYS A 161 24.79 -3.38 24.92
C LYS A 161 23.89 -4.45 24.28
N HIS A 162 22.60 -4.51 24.59
CA HIS A 162 21.68 -5.53 24.05
C HIS A 162 21.39 -5.31 22.56
N TRP A 163 21.23 -6.39 21.80
CA TRP A 163 21.01 -6.33 20.34
C TRP A 163 19.77 -5.49 19.98
N ALA A 164 18.66 -5.63 20.72
CA ALA A 164 17.44 -4.86 20.51
C ALA A 164 17.65 -3.34 20.67
N THR A 165 18.50 -2.90 21.61
CA THR A 165 18.87 -1.48 21.74
C THR A 165 19.60 -0.99 20.48
N ARG A 166 20.55 -1.78 19.97
CA ARG A 166 21.33 -1.43 18.77
C ARG A 166 20.44 -1.38 17.52
N LEU A 167 19.53 -2.34 17.37
CA LEU A 167 18.59 -2.40 16.25
C LEU A 167 17.59 -1.26 16.27
N THR A 168 16.97 -0.98 17.43
CA THR A 168 16.05 0.16 17.55
C THR A 168 16.77 1.48 17.30
N ALA A 169 18.00 1.67 17.81
CA ALA A 169 18.81 2.85 17.53
C ALA A 169 19.19 2.97 16.04
N LEU A 170 19.58 1.88 15.37
CA LEU A 170 19.82 1.87 13.93
C LEU A 170 18.55 2.24 13.15
N CYS A 171 17.40 1.69 13.50
CA CYS A 171 16.13 2.07 12.88
C CYS A 171 15.79 3.55 13.12
N THR A 172 16.11 4.12 14.29
CA THR A 172 15.98 5.57 14.50
C THR A 172 16.87 6.36 13.55
N VAL A 173 18.14 5.98 13.37
CA VAL A 173 19.04 6.62 12.39
C VAL A 173 18.50 6.48 10.96
N CYS A 174 18.02 5.29 10.58
CA CYS A 174 17.40 5.07 9.28
C CYS A 174 16.18 5.98 9.04
N ALA A 175 15.30 6.15 10.04
CA ALA A 175 14.15 7.03 9.91
C ALA A 175 14.53 8.51 9.74
N MET A 176 15.65 8.96 10.33
CA MET A 176 16.07 10.37 10.29
C MET A 176 16.86 10.75 9.03
N ILE A 177 17.40 9.79 8.27
CA ILE A 177 18.25 10.04 7.10
C ILE A 177 17.53 9.55 5.83
N PRO A 178 17.21 10.40 4.84
CA PRO A 178 16.35 10.05 3.71
C PRO A 178 16.77 8.80 2.92
N ILE A 179 18.06 8.65 2.57
CA ILE A 179 18.54 7.46 1.85
C ILE A 179 18.45 6.16 2.67
N LEU A 180 18.60 6.26 4.00
CA LEU A 180 18.46 5.12 4.91
C LEU A 180 16.99 4.83 5.25
N ASN A 181 16.08 5.79 5.02
CA ASN A 181 14.65 5.55 5.03
C ASN A 181 14.23 4.88 3.70
N SER A 182 14.78 5.33 2.57
CA SER A 182 14.37 4.86 1.24
C SER A 182 14.82 3.46 0.87
N MET A 183 15.87 2.92 1.49
CA MET A 183 16.24 1.51 1.34
C MET A 183 15.06 0.56 1.66
N PHE A 184 14.17 0.89 2.59
CA PHE A 184 13.00 0.07 2.97
C PHE A 184 11.88 0.03 1.91
N TYR A 185 12.02 0.80 0.83
CA TYR A 185 11.11 0.84 -0.32
C TYR A 185 11.92 1.03 -1.62
N THR A 186 12.97 0.20 -1.77
CA THR A 186 13.81 0.05 -2.97
C THR A 186 14.46 1.35 -3.49
N PHE A 187 14.79 2.28 -2.60
CA PHE A 187 15.41 3.59 -2.88
C PHE A 187 14.56 4.51 -3.78
N ASN A 188 13.24 4.52 -3.60
CA ASN A 188 12.35 5.50 -4.23
C ASN A 188 12.59 6.94 -3.70
N GLY A 189 12.22 7.95 -4.48
CA GLY A 189 12.26 9.37 -4.06
C GLY A 189 11.16 9.75 -3.06
N SER A 190 10.00 9.09 -3.12
CA SER A 190 8.85 9.42 -2.27
C SER A 190 9.06 8.94 -0.83
N TYR A 191 8.74 9.79 0.15
CA TYR A 191 8.89 9.43 1.56
C TYR A 191 7.75 8.52 2.05
N TYR A 192 8.11 7.34 2.58
CA TYR A 192 7.19 6.46 3.30
C TYR A 192 7.77 6.04 4.66
N ALA A 193 6.92 6.05 5.69
CA ALA A 193 7.22 5.56 7.04
C ALA A 193 6.55 4.20 7.33
N ARG A 194 5.88 3.60 6.34
CA ARG A 194 5.14 2.32 6.45
C ARG A 194 5.95 1.16 7.01
N TRP A 195 7.29 1.25 7.02
CA TRP A 195 8.17 0.21 7.54
C TRP A 195 8.28 0.20 9.08
N PHE A 196 7.78 1.24 9.78
CA PHE A 196 7.88 1.38 11.24
C PHE A 196 7.25 0.24 12.06
N TYR A 197 6.31 -0.54 11.52
CA TYR A 197 5.77 -1.72 12.23
C TYR A 197 6.85 -2.76 12.59
N MET A 198 7.96 -2.80 11.84
CA MET A 198 9.04 -3.74 12.06
C MET A 198 9.87 -3.42 13.32
N PRO A 199 10.39 -2.19 13.54
CA PRO A 199 10.94 -1.81 14.83
C PRO A 199 9.89 -1.75 15.95
N ILE A 200 8.60 -1.44 15.68
CA ILE A 200 7.54 -1.49 16.71
C ILE A 200 7.41 -2.88 17.34
N LEU A 201 7.55 -3.96 16.55
CA LEU A 201 7.57 -5.33 17.08
C LEU A 201 8.71 -5.55 18.11
N ILE A 202 9.88 -4.99 17.85
CA ILE A 202 11.04 -5.06 18.75
C ILE A 202 10.80 -4.17 19.99
N MET A 203 10.21 -2.99 19.80
CA MET A 203 9.86 -2.07 20.89
C MET A 203 8.78 -2.62 21.82
N ALA A 204 7.80 -3.37 21.30
CA ALA A 204 6.83 -4.11 22.10
C ALA A 204 7.51 -5.17 22.97
N MET A 205 8.46 -5.93 22.42
CA MET A 205 9.26 -6.90 23.18
C MET A 205 10.15 -6.23 24.24
N MET A 206 10.82 -5.12 23.91
CA MET A 206 11.61 -4.33 24.87
C MET A 206 10.74 -3.82 26.03
N THR A 207 9.53 -3.37 25.73
CA THR A 207 8.53 -2.89 26.70
C THR A 207 8.03 -4.02 27.60
N ALA A 208 7.69 -5.18 27.02
CA ALA A 208 7.30 -6.37 27.78
C ALA A 208 8.44 -6.86 28.71
N TYR A 209 9.68 -6.93 28.21
CA TYR A 209 10.84 -7.28 29.02
C TYR A 209 11.08 -6.28 30.17
N ALA A 210 10.94 -4.97 29.90
CA ALA A 210 11.06 -3.93 30.92
C ALA A 210 9.95 -4.03 31.99
N LEU A 211 8.77 -4.53 31.61
CA LEU A 211 7.61 -4.70 32.49
C LEU A 211 7.71 -5.98 33.33
N ASP A 212 8.34 -7.03 32.83
CA ASP A 212 8.61 -8.25 33.60
C ASP A 212 9.83 -8.05 34.53
N ASN A 213 11.00 -7.67 34.00
CA ASN A 213 12.25 -7.59 34.76
C ASN A 213 12.29 -6.47 35.83
N PRO A 214 12.19 -6.77 37.14
CA PRO A 214 11.98 -5.77 38.20
C PRO A 214 13.18 -4.84 38.41
N LYS A 215 14.36 -5.21 37.90
CA LYS A 215 15.58 -4.41 37.99
C LYS A 215 15.53 -3.17 37.06
N ILE A 216 14.63 -3.13 36.07
CA ILE A 216 14.51 -2.00 35.13
C ILE A 216 13.69 -0.85 35.72
N LYS A 217 14.34 0.32 35.87
CA LYS A 217 13.73 1.56 36.34
C LYS A 217 13.02 2.29 35.18
N TRP A 218 11.71 2.49 35.30
CA TRP A 218 10.88 3.15 34.28
C TRP A 218 10.81 4.69 34.35
N ARG A 219 11.30 5.29 35.44
CA ARG A 219 11.13 6.74 35.71
C ARG A 219 11.60 7.63 34.56
N GLY A 220 12.75 7.31 33.95
CA GLY A 220 13.29 8.07 32.81
C GLY A 220 12.33 8.08 31.62
N GLY A 221 11.95 6.90 31.12
CA GLY A 221 11.06 6.78 29.95
C GLY A 221 9.68 7.41 30.16
N LEU A 222 9.09 7.26 31.36
CA LEU A 222 7.81 7.90 31.70
C LEU A 222 7.91 9.44 31.70
N ILE A 223 8.98 10.00 32.28
CA ILE A 223 9.24 11.45 32.27
C ILE A 223 9.47 11.95 30.84
N THR A 224 10.26 11.25 30.03
CA THR A 224 10.48 11.65 28.62
C THR A 224 9.19 11.68 27.82
N CYS A 225 8.32 10.67 27.96
CA CYS A 225 7.02 10.67 27.25
C CYS A 225 6.12 11.82 27.73
N GLY A 226 6.05 12.07 29.04
CA GLY A 226 5.32 13.22 29.59
C GLY A 226 5.85 14.57 29.09
N ALA A 227 7.18 14.72 29.01
CA ALA A 227 7.82 15.92 28.49
C ALA A 227 7.52 16.16 27.00
N PHE A 228 7.49 15.12 26.17
CA PHE A 228 7.08 15.24 24.77
C PHE A 228 5.60 15.61 24.62
N LEU A 229 4.69 15.02 25.41
CA LEU A 229 3.27 15.41 25.39
C LEU A 229 3.07 16.87 25.82
N ILE A 230 3.75 17.33 26.88
CA ILE A 230 3.74 18.73 27.29
C ILE A 230 4.31 19.62 26.18
N GLY A 231 5.43 19.22 25.56
CA GLY A 231 6.06 19.94 24.46
C GLY A 231 5.15 20.11 23.24
N PHE A 232 4.46 19.04 22.81
CA PHE A 232 3.48 19.14 21.72
C PHE A 232 2.26 20.00 22.11
N GLY A 233 1.80 19.91 23.36
CA GLY A 233 0.77 20.81 23.90
C GLY A 233 1.19 22.29 23.80
N VAL A 234 2.40 22.63 24.22
CA VAL A 234 2.95 23.99 24.10
C VAL A 234 3.12 24.43 22.65
N ILE A 235 3.63 23.57 21.77
CA ILE A 235 3.78 23.86 20.33
C ILE A 235 2.41 24.13 19.69
N SER A 236 1.35 23.41 20.09
CA SER A 236 0.00 23.63 19.56
C SER A 236 -0.59 25.02 19.85
N LEU A 237 -0.05 25.71 20.88
CA LEU A 237 -0.44 27.06 21.28
C LEU A 237 0.33 28.17 20.54
N PHE A 238 1.32 27.83 19.72
CA PHE A 238 2.09 28.84 18.98
C PHE A 238 1.21 29.63 17.99
N PRO A 239 1.49 30.92 17.78
CA PRO A 239 0.77 31.71 16.79
C PRO A 239 1.09 31.23 15.36
N ARG A 240 0.10 31.30 14.48
CA ARG A 240 0.24 31.09 13.04
C ARG A 240 0.08 32.43 12.31
N LYS A 241 0.85 32.62 11.23
CA LYS A 241 0.57 33.66 10.23
C LYS A 241 -0.39 33.11 9.16
N THR A 242 -1.48 33.82 8.87
CA THR A 242 -2.40 33.49 7.77
C THR A 242 -1.78 33.85 6.42
N ASP A 243 -2.41 33.39 5.34
CA ASP A 243 -1.91 33.62 3.98
C ASP A 243 -2.12 35.10 3.57
N GLU A 244 -3.09 35.79 4.19
CA GLU A 244 -3.31 37.25 4.15
C GLU A 244 -2.34 38.04 5.05
N GLY A 245 -1.57 37.34 5.89
CA GLY A 245 -0.49 37.90 6.69
C GLY A 245 -0.83 38.28 8.14
N GLU A 246 -2.06 38.04 8.60
CA GLU A 246 -2.47 38.26 9.99
C GLU A 246 -1.87 37.22 10.94
N ILE A 247 -1.73 37.57 12.23
CA ILE A 247 -1.23 36.65 13.26
C ILE A 247 -2.38 36.13 14.11
N VAL A 248 -2.72 34.86 13.95
CA VAL A 248 -3.73 34.15 14.75
C VAL A 248 -3.04 33.39 15.87
N TRP A 249 -3.38 33.73 17.11
CA TRP A 249 -2.86 33.06 18.30
C TRP A 249 -3.55 31.72 18.54
N PHE A 250 -2.81 30.73 19.04
CA PHE A 250 -3.30 29.40 19.39
C PHE A 250 -3.85 28.53 18.22
N ASP A 251 -3.59 28.90 16.96
CA ASP A 251 -3.95 28.12 15.74
C ASP A 251 -2.75 27.35 15.14
N PHE A 252 -1.88 26.74 15.94
CA PHE A 252 -0.80 25.94 15.34
C PHE A 252 -1.34 24.60 14.77
N ALA A 253 -2.19 23.90 15.51
CA ALA A 253 -2.77 22.62 15.09
C ALA A 253 -4.01 22.79 14.19
N ARG A 254 -4.03 22.13 13.01
CA ARG A 254 -5.10 22.28 11.98
C ARG A 254 -6.50 21.95 12.46
N TYR A 255 -6.60 20.99 13.38
CA TYR A 255 -7.82 20.52 14.01
C TYR A 255 -7.58 20.55 15.51
N ALA A 256 -7.56 21.75 16.11
CA ALA A 256 -7.17 21.96 17.50
C ALA A 256 -7.96 21.08 18.49
N TRP A 257 -9.28 20.97 18.35
CA TRP A 257 -10.11 20.10 19.20
C TRP A 257 -9.68 18.62 19.14
N TYR A 258 -9.35 18.13 17.94
CA TYR A 258 -8.92 16.75 17.71
C TYR A 258 -7.48 16.53 18.22
N PHE A 259 -6.61 17.53 18.07
CA PHE A 259 -5.27 17.51 18.64
C PHE A 259 -5.33 17.36 20.17
N TRP A 260 -6.11 18.20 20.85
CA TRP A 260 -6.26 18.14 22.31
C TRP A 260 -6.92 16.84 22.76
N LEU A 261 -7.92 16.32 22.04
CA LEU A 261 -8.49 14.99 22.28
C LEU A 261 -7.42 13.89 22.22
N MET A 262 -6.61 13.86 21.16
CA MET A 262 -5.52 12.89 21.01
C MET A 262 -4.45 13.04 22.10
N LEU A 263 -4.14 14.27 22.51
CA LEU A 263 -3.17 14.55 23.57
C LEU A 263 -3.67 14.05 24.93
N ILE A 264 -4.96 14.29 25.24
CA ILE A 264 -5.61 13.80 26.46
C ILE A 264 -5.66 12.25 26.47
N LEU A 265 -6.01 11.62 25.34
CA LEU A 265 -5.97 10.16 25.21
C LEU A 265 -4.55 9.61 25.46
N CYS A 266 -3.52 10.24 24.90
CA CYS A 266 -2.12 9.86 25.17
C CYS A 266 -1.72 10.06 26.64
N ALA A 267 -2.21 11.10 27.30
CA ALA A 267 -1.96 11.34 28.73
C ALA A 267 -2.66 10.29 29.62
N ILE A 268 -3.89 9.88 29.29
CA ILE A 268 -4.60 8.78 29.97
C ILE A 268 -3.86 7.45 29.77
N MET A 269 -3.39 7.17 28.55
CA MET A 269 -2.57 5.99 28.26
C MET A 269 -1.27 5.98 29.08
N LEU A 270 -0.57 7.12 29.17
CA LEU A 270 0.63 7.26 30.01
C LEU A 270 0.30 7.09 31.51
N TYR A 271 -0.85 7.56 31.98
CA TYR A 271 -1.34 7.33 33.35
C TYR A 271 -1.61 5.84 33.61
N PHE A 272 -2.14 5.08 32.65
CA PHE A 272 -2.26 3.62 32.77
C PHE A 272 -0.89 2.94 32.86
N ALA A 273 0.10 3.38 32.07
CA ALA A 273 1.48 2.88 32.19
C ALA A 273 2.10 3.20 33.57
N VAL A 274 1.90 4.42 34.10
CA VAL A 274 2.31 4.78 35.47
C VAL A 274 1.64 3.86 36.51
N THR A 275 0.33 3.65 36.38
CA THR A 275 -0.47 2.80 37.28
C THR A 275 0.02 1.36 37.27
N ALA A 276 0.28 0.78 36.09
CA ALA A 276 0.87 -0.54 35.92
C ALA A 276 2.20 -0.68 36.68
N ILE A 277 3.10 0.30 36.54
CA ILE A 277 4.40 0.30 37.22
C ILE A 277 4.26 0.48 38.75
N ILE A 278 3.27 1.22 39.23
CA ILE A 278 2.97 1.33 40.67
C ILE A 278 2.42 0.01 41.22
N MET A 279 1.45 -0.63 40.53
CA MET A 279 0.88 -1.92 40.95
C MET A 279 1.96 -2.99 41.04
N ARG A 280 2.82 -3.08 40.02
CA ARG A 280 4.00 -3.94 39.96
C ARG A 280 4.94 -3.72 41.15
N LYS A 281 5.32 -2.47 41.44
CA LYS A 281 6.18 -2.14 42.59
C LYS A 281 5.57 -2.49 43.94
N ARG A 282 4.24 -2.56 44.04
CA ARG A 282 3.50 -2.96 45.23
C ARG A 282 3.26 -4.47 45.32
N GLY A 283 3.89 -5.28 44.46
CA GLY A 283 3.75 -6.75 44.46
C GLY A 283 2.35 -7.25 44.10
N ARG A 284 1.46 -6.40 43.58
CA ARG A 284 0.09 -6.78 43.21
C ARG A 284 0.11 -7.53 41.88
N GLY A 285 -0.79 -8.52 41.72
CA GLY A 285 -1.00 -9.19 40.44
C GLY A 285 -1.49 -8.23 39.37
N PHE A 286 -0.57 -7.68 38.56
CA PHE A 286 -0.84 -6.59 37.63
C PHE A 286 -1.08 -7.05 36.18
N TYR A 287 -0.68 -8.28 35.82
CA TYR A 287 -0.71 -8.76 34.44
C TYR A 287 -2.09 -8.69 33.78
N ARG A 288 -3.15 -9.17 34.45
CA ARG A 288 -4.53 -9.09 33.93
C ARG A 288 -4.97 -7.64 33.70
N THR A 289 -4.70 -6.76 34.66
CA THR A 289 -5.03 -5.32 34.57
C THR A 289 -4.28 -4.64 33.43
N VAL A 290 -2.98 -4.94 33.24
CA VAL A 290 -2.20 -4.39 32.14
C VAL A 290 -2.70 -4.87 30.79
N ILE A 291 -3.06 -6.16 30.64
CA ILE A 291 -3.63 -6.67 29.39
C ILE A 291 -4.93 -5.92 29.07
N VAL A 292 -5.84 -5.76 30.04
CA VAL A 292 -7.09 -5.01 29.87
C VAL A 292 -6.83 -3.53 29.50
N MET A 293 -5.93 -2.85 30.21
CA MET A 293 -5.54 -1.46 29.90
C MET A 293 -4.90 -1.32 28.51
N THR A 294 -4.10 -2.31 28.08
CA THR A 294 -3.46 -2.31 26.76
C THR A 294 -4.50 -2.50 25.67
N VAL A 295 -5.39 -3.50 25.80
CA VAL A 295 -6.49 -3.75 24.86
C VAL A 295 -7.40 -2.53 24.74
N PHE A 296 -7.81 -1.95 25.87
CA PHE A 296 -8.59 -0.71 25.89
C PHE A 296 -7.86 0.45 25.20
N SER A 297 -6.56 0.62 25.46
CA SER A 297 -5.75 1.66 24.81
C SER A 297 -5.65 1.46 23.29
N CYS A 298 -5.50 0.22 22.80
CA CYS A 298 -5.52 -0.11 21.38
C CYS A 298 -6.89 0.20 20.74
N LEU A 299 -8.00 -0.12 21.43
CA LEU A 299 -9.34 0.22 20.96
C LEU A 299 -9.55 1.73 20.89
N CYS A 300 -9.20 2.48 21.95
CA CYS A 300 -9.29 3.95 21.94
C CYS A 300 -8.42 4.60 20.85
N ALA A 301 -7.22 4.06 20.59
CA ALA A 301 -6.36 4.53 19.50
C ALA A 301 -7.01 4.32 18.13
N GLY A 302 -7.54 3.11 17.86
CA GLY A 302 -8.20 2.77 16.60
C GLY A 302 -9.50 3.55 16.38
N PHE A 303 -10.40 3.57 17.38
CA PHE A 303 -11.64 4.32 17.32
C PHE A 303 -11.41 5.83 17.21
N GLY A 304 -10.41 6.38 17.91
CA GLY A 304 -10.08 7.80 17.84
C GLY A 304 -9.75 8.27 16.42
N MET A 305 -8.91 7.51 15.69
CA MET A 305 -8.61 7.79 14.29
C MET A 305 -9.82 7.53 13.38
N LEU A 306 -10.57 6.44 13.61
CA LEU A 306 -11.72 6.07 12.79
C LEU A 306 -12.85 7.11 12.85
N TYR A 307 -13.26 7.52 14.06
CA TYR A 307 -14.33 8.50 14.25
C TYR A 307 -13.94 9.89 13.75
N PHE A 308 -12.66 10.28 13.82
CA PHE A 308 -12.17 11.51 13.19
C PHE A 308 -12.23 11.43 11.66
N GLY A 309 -11.89 10.28 11.07
CA GLY A 309 -12.06 10.02 9.64
C GLY A 309 -13.52 10.10 9.20
N ILE A 310 -14.44 9.51 9.97
CA ILE A 310 -15.89 9.58 9.72
C ILE A 310 -16.41 11.01 9.86
N GLY A 311 -16.04 11.71 10.94
CA GLY A 311 -16.51 13.08 11.25
C GLY A 311 -16.00 14.16 10.30
N LEU A 312 -14.94 13.89 9.52
CA LEU A 312 -14.45 14.75 8.43
C LEU A 312 -14.84 14.27 7.03
N GLY A 313 -15.46 13.10 6.90
CA GLY A 313 -15.80 12.48 5.62
C GLY A 313 -17.16 12.93 5.08
N ALA A 314 -17.38 12.68 3.79
CA ALA A 314 -18.74 12.72 3.24
C ALA A 314 -19.63 11.69 3.96
N ASN A 315 -20.92 12.00 4.13
CA ASN A 315 -21.84 11.15 4.89
C ASN A 315 -21.88 9.72 4.29
N PRO A 316 -21.52 8.66 5.04
CA PRO A 316 -21.51 7.30 4.52
C PRO A 316 -22.86 6.85 3.96
N SER A 317 -23.98 7.37 4.47
CA SER A 317 -25.31 7.06 3.92
C SER A 317 -25.51 7.59 2.50
N LEU A 318 -24.90 8.73 2.15
CA LEU A 318 -24.95 9.28 0.79
C LEU A 318 -24.21 8.34 -0.18
N TYR A 319 -23.03 7.86 0.19
CA TYR A 319 -22.29 6.88 -0.63
C TYR A 319 -23.07 5.56 -0.75
N VAL A 320 -23.59 5.01 0.36
CA VAL A 320 -24.37 3.76 0.31
C VAL A 320 -25.64 3.89 -0.54
N ASN A 321 -26.37 5.01 -0.40
CA ASN A 321 -27.60 5.21 -1.15
C ASN A 321 -27.31 5.50 -2.63
N THR A 322 -26.38 6.41 -2.95
CA THR A 322 -26.12 6.81 -4.35
C THR A 322 -25.20 5.83 -5.10
N ALA A 323 -24.10 5.35 -4.49
CA ALA A 323 -23.16 4.47 -5.18
C ALA A 323 -23.65 3.01 -5.23
N ILE A 324 -24.16 2.48 -4.11
CA ILE A 324 -24.50 1.05 -4.01
C ILE A 324 -25.95 0.79 -4.39
N LYS A 325 -26.92 1.42 -3.70
CA LYS A 325 -28.35 1.18 -3.97
C LYS A 325 -28.85 1.89 -5.23
N GLY A 326 -28.26 3.02 -5.58
CA GLY A 326 -28.65 3.83 -6.72
C GLY A 326 -28.50 3.13 -8.08
N LYS A 327 -27.88 1.94 -8.13
CA LYS A 327 -27.96 1.03 -9.27
C LYS A 327 -29.41 0.76 -9.70
N ASP A 328 -30.31 0.53 -8.72
CA ASP A 328 -31.70 0.13 -8.97
C ASP A 328 -32.55 1.28 -9.56
N GLU A 329 -32.06 2.52 -9.44
CA GLU A 329 -32.69 3.73 -10.00
C GLU A 329 -32.22 4.04 -11.43
N ILE A 330 -31.14 3.42 -11.92
CA ILE A 330 -30.51 3.79 -13.20
C ILE A 330 -30.90 2.80 -14.29
N ARG A 331 -31.53 3.31 -15.35
CA ARG A 331 -32.00 2.52 -16.50
C ARG A 331 -31.38 3.04 -17.79
N LEU A 332 -30.30 2.41 -18.21
CA LEU A 332 -29.71 2.62 -19.53
C LEU A 332 -30.07 1.43 -20.43
N ASP A 333 -29.88 1.61 -21.74
CA ASP A 333 -29.97 0.56 -22.75
C ASP A 333 -28.97 -0.59 -22.44
N ASP A 334 -29.24 -1.83 -22.87
CA ASP A 334 -28.34 -2.94 -22.53
C ASP A 334 -27.01 -2.83 -23.34
N PRO A 335 -25.83 -2.74 -22.69
CA PRO A 335 -24.55 -2.71 -23.39
C PRO A 335 -24.22 -4.01 -24.13
N ALA A 336 -25.00 -5.09 -23.94
CA ALA A 336 -24.91 -6.31 -24.73
C ALA A 336 -25.47 -6.15 -26.16
N ASP A 337 -26.43 -5.23 -26.38
CA ASP A 337 -26.98 -4.95 -27.72
C ASP A 337 -25.98 -4.15 -28.55
N GLN A 338 -25.38 -3.11 -27.95
CA GLN A 338 -24.27 -2.35 -28.53
C GLN A 338 -23.37 -1.81 -27.40
N PHE A 339 -22.08 -2.13 -27.45
CA PHE A 339 -21.15 -1.66 -26.42
C PHE A 339 -21.05 -0.12 -26.39
N TYR A 340 -21.13 0.43 -25.19
CA TYR A 340 -20.84 1.84 -24.90
C TYR A 340 -20.16 2.01 -23.53
N ARG A 341 -19.60 3.20 -23.30
CA ARG A 341 -19.09 3.64 -21.99
C ARG A 341 -19.93 4.78 -21.41
N VAL A 342 -19.77 4.98 -20.10
CA VAL A 342 -20.35 6.08 -19.33
C VAL A 342 -19.24 7.03 -18.86
N ASP A 343 -19.49 8.33 -18.94
CA ASP A 343 -18.72 9.35 -18.21
C ASP A 343 -19.58 9.95 -17.09
N ILE A 344 -18.95 10.53 -16.07
CA ILE A 344 -19.62 11.01 -14.85
C ILE A 344 -18.89 12.23 -14.29
N SER A 345 -19.57 13.07 -13.51
CA SER A 345 -18.90 14.17 -12.79
C SER A 345 -17.76 13.66 -11.90
N GLU A 346 -16.79 14.54 -11.69
CA GLU A 346 -15.67 14.32 -10.77
C GLU A 346 -16.13 13.94 -9.35
N ASP A 347 -15.31 13.12 -8.68
CA ASP A 347 -15.53 12.53 -7.34
C ASP A 347 -16.55 11.39 -7.28
N TYR A 348 -17.16 11.04 -8.42
CA TYR A 348 -18.03 9.87 -8.61
C TYR A 348 -17.41 8.81 -9.53
N ASP A 349 -16.12 8.95 -9.87
CA ASP A 349 -15.41 8.21 -10.94
C ASP A 349 -15.75 6.71 -11.05
N ASN A 350 -15.80 5.97 -9.94
CA ASN A 350 -16.01 4.52 -9.92
C ASN A 350 -17.49 4.09 -9.74
N TYR A 351 -18.45 5.01 -9.67
CA TYR A 351 -19.86 4.68 -9.48
C TYR A 351 -20.43 3.82 -10.62
N PRO A 352 -20.17 4.11 -11.92
CA PRO A 352 -20.64 3.26 -13.01
C PRO A 352 -20.12 1.82 -12.95
N MET A 353 -18.89 1.59 -12.48
CA MET A 353 -18.35 0.24 -12.27
C MET A 353 -19.15 -0.56 -11.23
N ILE A 354 -19.61 0.10 -10.15
CA ILE A 354 -20.46 -0.52 -9.12
C ILE A 354 -21.84 -0.84 -9.71
N TRP A 355 -22.35 0.03 -10.59
CA TRP A 355 -23.60 -0.19 -11.31
C TRP A 355 -23.49 -1.28 -12.40
N GLY A 356 -22.28 -1.59 -12.87
CA GLY A 356 -22.01 -2.62 -13.88
C GLY A 356 -21.77 -2.07 -15.29
N TYR A 357 -21.63 -0.74 -15.44
CA TYR A 357 -21.34 -0.09 -16.71
C TYR A 357 -19.84 0.20 -16.85
N SER A 358 -19.29 -0.01 -18.07
CA SER A 358 -17.94 0.44 -18.41
C SER A 358 -17.85 1.97 -18.36
N ASN A 359 -16.74 2.53 -17.84
CA ASN A 359 -16.57 3.97 -17.70
C ASN A 359 -15.32 4.53 -18.40
N MET A 360 -15.38 5.82 -18.72
CA MET A 360 -14.25 6.62 -19.20
C MET A 360 -13.33 7.08 -18.06
N ARG A 361 -13.92 7.57 -16.97
CA ARG A 361 -13.22 7.99 -15.75
C ARG A 361 -13.04 6.82 -14.82
N CYS A 362 -11.87 6.69 -14.20
CA CYS A 362 -11.64 5.68 -13.17
C CYS A 362 -10.65 6.20 -12.13
N PHE A 363 -10.96 5.98 -10.85
CA PHE A 363 -10.01 6.12 -9.74
C PHE A 363 -9.35 4.75 -9.53
N HIS A 364 -8.16 4.56 -10.09
CA HIS A 364 -7.41 3.30 -9.99
C HIS A 364 -5.89 3.55 -9.99
N SER A 365 -5.22 3.02 -8.97
CA SER A 365 -3.80 3.31 -8.69
C SER A 365 -2.81 2.56 -9.58
N ILE A 366 -3.25 1.51 -10.27
CA ILE A 366 -2.45 0.70 -11.21
C ILE A 366 -3.24 0.61 -12.51
N VAL A 367 -2.79 1.29 -13.55
CA VAL A 367 -3.35 1.18 -14.91
C VAL A 367 -2.21 0.88 -15.88
N PRO A 368 -2.49 0.39 -17.10
CA PRO A 368 -1.47 0.26 -18.14
C PRO A 368 -0.74 1.58 -18.35
N THR A 369 0.57 1.52 -18.56
CA THR A 369 1.41 2.72 -18.74
C THR A 369 1.02 3.52 -19.97
N SER A 370 0.56 2.84 -21.02
CA SER A 370 -0.06 3.41 -22.22
C SER A 370 -1.23 4.37 -21.93
N VAL A 371 -1.98 4.20 -20.83
CA VAL A 371 -2.98 5.17 -20.37
C VAL A 371 -2.33 6.45 -19.87
N MET A 372 -1.20 6.35 -19.17
CA MET A 372 -0.45 7.51 -18.70
C MET A 372 0.19 8.25 -19.88
N ASP A 373 0.84 7.51 -20.79
CA ASP A 373 1.43 8.04 -22.03
C ASP A 373 0.39 8.85 -22.82
N PHE A 374 -0.80 8.29 -23.03
CA PHE A 374 -1.89 8.93 -23.75
C PHE A 374 -2.34 10.27 -23.13
N TYR A 375 -2.57 10.30 -21.81
CA TYR A 375 -3.02 11.52 -21.15
C TYR A 375 -1.90 12.58 -21.11
N ASP A 376 -0.64 12.19 -20.91
CA ASP A 376 0.51 13.10 -20.96
C ASP A 376 0.68 13.73 -22.35
N ALA A 377 0.55 12.94 -23.42
CA ALA A 377 0.56 13.41 -24.80
C ALA A 377 -0.65 14.29 -25.19
N LEU A 378 -1.68 14.40 -24.34
CA LEU A 378 -2.77 15.38 -24.48
C LEU A 378 -2.63 16.58 -23.53
N GLY A 379 -1.58 16.62 -22.69
CA GLY A 379 -1.42 17.64 -21.64
C GLY A 379 -2.42 17.48 -20.48
N ILE A 380 -3.03 16.31 -20.33
CA ILE A 380 -4.02 16.00 -19.29
C ILE A 380 -3.29 15.32 -18.13
N THR A 381 -3.29 15.92 -16.95
CA THR A 381 -2.65 15.31 -15.78
C THR A 381 -3.46 14.09 -15.30
N ARG A 382 -2.86 12.89 -15.34
CA ARG A 382 -3.41 11.69 -14.71
C ARG A 382 -2.60 11.28 -13.48
N ASP A 383 -3.22 11.30 -12.31
CA ASP A 383 -2.59 10.91 -11.05
C ASP A 383 -2.97 9.47 -10.64
N VAL A 384 -3.82 9.29 -9.64
CA VAL A 384 -4.54 8.05 -9.32
C VAL A 384 -5.86 7.95 -10.08
N ALA A 385 -6.34 9.02 -10.71
CA ALA A 385 -7.60 9.03 -11.44
C ALA A 385 -7.49 9.54 -12.89
N SER A 386 -8.24 8.90 -13.80
CA SER A 386 -8.53 9.41 -15.14
C SER A 386 -9.68 10.41 -15.04
N ARG A 387 -9.42 11.72 -15.17
CA ARG A 387 -10.42 12.80 -14.98
C ARG A 387 -10.39 13.88 -16.08
N PRO A 388 -10.49 13.54 -17.38
CA PRO A 388 -10.52 14.54 -18.45
C PRO A 388 -11.72 15.50 -18.28
N GLU A 389 -11.43 16.80 -18.17
CA GLU A 389 -12.43 17.86 -18.09
C GLU A 389 -13.44 17.82 -19.26
N ARG A 390 -14.59 18.47 -19.11
CA ARG A 390 -15.63 18.50 -20.14
C ARG A 390 -15.15 19.11 -21.46
N LYS A 391 -14.27 20.12 -21.41
CA LYS A 391 -13.61 20.73 -22.58
C LYS A 391 -12.93 19.72 -23.52
N HIS A 392 -12.47 18.59 -22.98
CA HIS A 392 -11.94 17.45 -23.76
C HIS A 392 -13.09 16.55 -24.27
N TYR A 393 -14.15 17.14 -24.83
CA TYR A 393 -15.34 16.42 -25.29
C TYR A 393 -15.09 15.46 -26.47
N PRO A 394 -14.13 15.66 -27.40
CA PRO A 394 -13.88 14.69 -28.47
C PRO A 394 -13.46 13.31 -27.95
N LEU A 395 -12.75 13.24 -26.81
CA LEU A 395 -12.36 11.99 -26.17
C LEU A 395 -13.55 11.10 -25.79
N ARG A 396 -14.71 11.69 -25.50
CA ARG A 396 -15.94 10.95 -25.20
C ARG A 396 -16.41 10.16 -26.42
N ASN A 397 -16.26 10.73 -27.62
CA ASN A 397 -16.57 10.03 -28.86
C ASN A 397 -15.51 8.98 -29.21
N LEU A 398 -14.22 9.30 -29.05
CA LEU A 398 -13.10 8.35 -29.25
C LEU A 398 -13.21 7.11 -28.33
N PHE A 399 -13.77 7.28 -27.14
CA PHE A 399 -13.92 6.22 -26.13
C PHE A 399 -15.32 5.58 -26.09
N SER A 400 -16.15 5.81 -27.11
CA SER A 400 -17.51 5.25 -27.22
C SER A 400 -18.42 5.58 -26.04
N VAL A 401 -18.30 6.80 -25.49
CA VAL A 401 -19.15 7.28 -24.40
C VAL A 401 -20.51 7.70 -24.96
N ARG A 402 -21.55 6.96 -24.57
CA ARG A 402 -22.95 7.26 -24.94
C ARG A 402 -23.68 8.07 -23.87
N TYR A 403 -23.34 7.92 -22.60
CA TYR A 403 -24.01 8.62 -21.50
C TYR A 403 -23.05 9.42 -20.62
N TYR A 404 -23.47 10.64 -20.25
CA TYR A 404 -22.81 11.47 -19.24
C TYR A 404 -23.74 11.70 -18.04
N PHE A 405 -23.25 11.37 -16.85
CA PHE A 405 -23.97 11.53 -15.58
C PHE A 405 -23.49 12.80 -14.89
N ASP A 406 -24.31 13.84 -14.91
CA ASP A 406 -23.95 15.11 -14.28
C ASP A 406 -24.58 15.26 -12.88
N ARG A 407 -23.71 15.47 -11.89
CA ARG A 407 -24.10 15.81 -10.52
C ARG A 407 -24.16 17.32 -10.41
N ASP A 408 -25.38 17.85 -10.25
CA ASP A 408 -25.60 19.27 -9.96
C ASP A 408 -24.67 19.74 -8.84
N LYS A 409 -23.69 20.58 -9.18
CA LYS A 409 -23.21 21.60 -8.24
C LYS A 409 -24.26 22.70 -8.26
N ALA A 410 -24.58 23.30 -7.10
CA ALA A 410 -25.49 24.45 -7.08
C ALA A 410 -24.95 25.50 -8.06
N PRO A 411 -25.78 26.03 -8.98
CA PRO A 411 -25.30 26.93 -10.03
C PRO A 411 -24.63 28.15 -9.41
N GLN A 412 -23.50 28.58 -9.97
CA GLN A 412 -22.92 29.86 -9.57
C GLN A 412 -23.81 31.00 -10.08
N GLU A 413 -23.88 32.10 -9.33
CA GLU A 413 -24.70 33.25 -9.70
C GLU A 413 -24.26 33.80 -11.07
N GLY A 414 -25.07 33.57 -12.11
CA GLY A 414 -24.84 34.05 -13.47
C GLY A 414 -24.90 32.98 -14.57
N GLU A 415 -24.83 31.69 -14.24
CA GLU A 415 -25.00 30.62 -15.25
C GLU A 415 -26.49 30.35 -15.51
N GLU A 416 -26.91 30.35 -16.78
CA GLU A 416 -28.23 29.84 -17.16
C GLU A 416 -28.27 28.32 -16.98
N SER A 417 -29.26 27.81 -16.24
CA SER A 417 -29.35 26.37 -15.98
C SER A 417 -29.54 25.56 -17.26
N SER A 418 -28.78 24.46 -17.39
CA SER A 418 -28.89 23.51 -18.51
C SER A 418 -30.29 22.88 -18.63
N GLU A 419 -31.10 22.98 -17.57
CA GLU A 419 -32.54 22.66 -17.55
C GLU A 419 -33.36 23.49 -18.57
N LYS A 420 -32.95 24.70 -18.94
CA LYS A 420 -33.67 25.54 -19.92
C LYS A 420 -33.36 25.17 -21.39
N THR A 421 -32.16 24.68 -21.67
CA THR A 421 -31.71 24.37 -23.04
C THR A 421 -31.85 22.89 -23.40
N GLY A 422 -31.88 21.99 -22.42
CA GLY A 422 -31.87 20.54 -22.63
C GLY A 422 -30.59 20.00 -23.27
N LEU A 423 -29.56 20.86 -23.41
CA LEU A 423 -28.26 20.58 -24.01
C LEU A 423 -27.16 21.05 -23.06
N LEU A 424 -26.11 20.23 -22.91
CA LEU A 424 -24.93 20.62 -22.14
C LEU A 424 -24.04 21.53 -23.00
N GLN A 425 -23.99 22.83 -22.68
CA GLN A 425 -23.36 23.85 -23.55
C GLN A 425 -21.86 23.62 -23.80
N ASP A 426 -21.17 22.94 -22.89
CA ASP A 426 -19.74 22.66 -22.93
C ASP A 426 -19.39 21.28 -23.54
N MET A 427 -20.38 20.47 -23.92
CA MET A 427 -20.19 19.17 -24.57
C MET A 427 -21.19 18.98 -25.73
N PRO A 428 -20.81 19.36 -26.97
CA PRO A 428 -21.63 19.16 -28.16
C PRO A 428 -22.15 17.72 -28.31
N GLY A 429 -23.41 17.57 -28.68
CA GLY A 429 -24.07 16.28 -28.92
C GLY A 429 -24.76 15.66 -27.70
N PHE A 430 -24.52 16.17 -26.49
CA PHE A 430 -25.15 15.67 -25.26
C PHE A 430 -26.50 16.35 -24.99
N ARG A 431 -27.58 15.59 -25.14
CA ARG A 431 -28.97 15.99 -24.85
C ARG A 431 -29.45 15.36 -23.55
N PHE A 432 -30.18 16.13 -22.73
CA PHE A 432 -30.78 15.64 -21.49
C PHE A 432 -31.78 14.51 -21.77
N LYS A 433 -31.59 13.36 -21.09
CA LYS A 433 -32.45 12.17 -21.16
C LYS A 433 -33.43 12.14 -19.99
N GLU A 434 -32.90 12.11 -18.76
CA GLU A 434 -33.70 12.02 -17.53
C GLU A 434 -32.90 12.45 -16.29
N LYS A 435 -33.56 12.49 -15.12
CA LYS A 435 -32.91 12.69 -13.82
C LYS A 435 -33.13 11.45 -12.95
N ALA A 436 -32.05 10.75 -12.59
CA ALA A 436 -32.10 9.51 -11.81
C ALA A 436 -30.95 9.45 -10.79
N ASN A 437 -31.16 8.88 -9.60
CA ASN A 437 -30.14 8.76 -8.54
C ASN A 437 -29.48 10.12 -8.13
N GLY A 438 -30.19 11.23 -8.38
CA GLY A 438 -29.69 12.59 -8.18
C GLY A 438 -28.63 13.05 -9.20
N PHE A 439 -28.56 12.43 -10.38
CA PHE A 439 -27.78 12.92 -11.53
C PHE A 439 -28.73 13.33 -12.65
N ASN A 440 -28.37 14.36 -13.41
CA ASN A 440 -28.94 14.64 -14.72
C ASN A 440 -28.19 13.76 -15.74
N ILE A 441 -28.89 12.85 -16.40
CA ILE A 441 -28.31 11.93 -17.38
C ILE A 441 -28.47 12.55 -18.76
N TYR A 442 -27.37 12.68 -19.49
CA TYR A 442 -27.32 13.15 -20.87
C TYR A 442 -26.93 12.00 -21.79
N GLU A 443 -27.59 11.92 -22.95
CA GLU A 443 -27.28 10.98 -24.03
C GLU A 443 -26.55 11.71 -25.18
N ASN A 444 -25.46 11.11 -25.65
CA ASN A 444 -24.67 11.60 -26.77
C ASN A 444 -25.28 11.12 -28.10
N GLU A 445 -25.99 12.01 -28.79
CA GLU A 445 -26.64 11.72 -30.08
C GLU A 445 -25.65 11.52 -31.24
N ALA A 446 -24.34 11.66 -31.00
CA ALA A 446 -23.27 11.46 -31.96
C ALA A 446 -22.20 10.45 -31.49
N TYR A 447 -22.53 9.60 -30.51
CA TYR A 447 -21.57 8.61 -30.01
C TYR A 447 -21.08 7.66 -31.11
N ILE A 448 -19.80 7.31 -31.06
CA ILE A 448 -19.17 6.39 -32.00
C ILE A 448 -19.03 5.02 -31.32
N PRO A 449 -19.67 3.94 -31.83
CA PRO A 449 -19.49 2.60 -31.29
C PRO A 449 -18.03 2.10 -31.32
N MET A 450 -17.75 1.01 -30.63
CA MET A 450 -16.39 0.46 -30.53
C MET A 450 -15.87 -0.08 -31.87
N GLY A 451 -14.54 -0.07 -32.07
CA GLY A 451 -13.89 -0.70 -33.22
C GLY A 451 -13.95 0.15 -34.49
N LEU A 452 -13.34 1.34 -34.44
CA LEU A 452 -13.42 2.36 -35.48
C LEU A 452 -12.41 2.08 -36.60
N ALA A 453 -12.87 1.91 -37.84
CA ALA A 453 -11.98 1.72 -38.99
C ALA A 453 -11.41 3.07 -39.49
N TYR A 454 -10.18 3.11 -39.99
CA TYR A 454 -9.54 4.35 -40.49
C TYR A 454 -9.08 4.22 -41.95
N ASP A 455 -9.11 5.35 -42.65
CA ASP A 455 -8.58 5.53 -44.02
C ASP A 455 -7.29 6.37 -44.04
N TYR A 456 -7.02 7.12 -42.97
CA TYR A 456 -5.86 8.02 -42.86
C TYR A 456 -4.97 7.69 -41.66
N PHE A 457 -3.66 7.92 -41.84
CA PHE A 457 -2.72 8.10 -40.72
C PHE A 457 -2.20 9.54 -40.65
N ILE A 458 -1.71 9.90 -39.46
CA ILE A 458 -0.90 11.09 -39.20
C ILE A 458 0.32 10.66 -38.40
N ASP A 459 1.45 11.30 -38.67
CA ASP A 459 2.67 11.12 -37.87
C ASP A 459 2.43 11.58 -36.42
N GLU A 460 2.88 10.78 -35.44
CA GLU A 460 2.60 11.05 -34.02
C GLU A 460 3.27 12.34 -33.50
N ASP A 461 4.48 12.66 -33.96
CA ASP A 461 5.17 13.91 -33.62
C ASP A 461 4.44 15.13 -34.23
N ALA A 462 4.05 15.05 -35.51
CA ALA A 462 3.25 16.08 -36.18
C ALA A 462 1.88 16.29 -35.54
N LEU A 463 1.27 15.24 -34.97
CA LEU A 463 0.03 15.36 -34.19
C LEU A 463 0.30 16.04 -32.84
N ALA A 464 1.42 15.75 -32.18
CA ALA A 464 1.82 16.37 -30.91
C ALA A 464 2.07 17.89 -31.01
N GLU A 465 2.42 18.41 -32.18
CA GLU A 465 2.55 19.87 -32.43
C GLU A 465 1.19 20.62 -32.49
N THR A 466 0.07 19.92 -32.66
CA THR A 466 -1.26 20.56 -32.80
C THR A 466 -1.86 21.02 -31.47
N VAL A 467 -2.77 22.00 -31.46
CA VAL A 467 -3.47 22.49 -30.25
C VAL A 467 -4.31 21.35 -29.63
N PRO A 468 -4.36 21.14 -28.29
CA PRO A 468 -4.96 19.96 -27.67
C PRO A 468 -6.38 19.58 -28.14
N LEU A 469 -7.32 20.53 -28.18
CA LEU A 469 -8.69 20.22 -28.65
C LEU A 469 -8.72 19.81 -30.13
N THR A 470 -7.86 20.41 -30.96
CA THR A 470 -7.69 20.02 -32.37
C THR A 470 -7.06 18.64 -32.46
N ARG A 471 -6.05 18.33 -31.64
CA ARG A 471 -5.37 17.03 -31.54
C ARG A 471 -6.38 15.90 -31.32
N GLU A 472 -7.27 16.08 -30.34
CA GLU A 472 -8.32 15.10 -30.02
C GLU A 472 -9.34 14.91 -31.15
N LYS A 473 -9.70 15.99 -31.87
CA LYS A 473 -10.55 15.91 -33.08
C LYS A 473 -9.84 15.22 -34.25
N LEU A 474 -8.53 15.42 -34.41
CA LEU A 474 -7.72 14.78 -35.45
C LEU A 474 -7.54 13.28 -35.20
N MET A 475 -7.43 12.85 -33.93
CA MET A 475 -7.39 11.43 -33.55
C MET A 475 -8.65 10.64 -33.99
N LEU A 476 -9.78 11.30 -34.28
CA LEU A 476 -10.98 10.66 -34.85
C LEU A 476 -10.92 10.52 -36.39
N LYS A 477 -10.12 11.37 -37.04
CA LYS A 477 -9.93 11.41 -38.50
C LYS A 477 -8.80 10.52 -38.99
N ALA A 478 -7.69 10.46 -38.25
CA ALA A 478 -6.49 9.74 -38.62
C ALA A 478 -5.88 9.02 -37.42
N LEU A 479 -5.27 7.85 -37.66
CA LEU A 479 -4.47 7.17 -36.63
C LEU A 479 -3.13 7.87 -36.48
N ALA A 480 -2.78 8.25 -35.25
CA ALA A 480 -1.40 8.58 -34.91
C ALA A 480 -0.56 7.29 -34.97
N MET A 481 0.51 7.33 -35.75
CA MET A 481 1.41 6.21 -36.01
C MET A 481 2.86 6.69 -36.05
N SER A 482 3.80 5.78 -35.79
CA SER A 482 5.22 6.04 -36.05
C SER A 482 5.55 5.99 -37.55
N SER A 483 6.67 6.59 -37.95
CA SER A 483 7.17 6.51 -39.33
C SER A 483 7.30 5.08 -39.86
N GLU A 484 7.71 4.13 -39.01
CA GLU A 484 7.84 2.71 -39.37
C GLU A 484 6.46 2.08 -39.64
N GLN A 485 5.46 2.37 -38.80
CA GLN A 485 4.07 1.92 -39.02
C GLN A 485 3.45 2.56 -40.27
N MET A 486 3.72 3.85 -40.52
CA MET A 486 3.24 4.56 -41.71
C MET A 486 3.81 3.96 -42.99
N GLU A 487 5.08 3.54 -43.01
CA GLU A 487 5.66 2.80 -44.13
C GLU A 487 5.01 1.42 -44.27
N GLN A 488 4.91 0.65 -43.17
CA GLN A 488 4.35 -0.70 -43.12
C GLN A 488 2.88 -0.80 -43.59
N TYR A 489 2.05 0.23 -43.30
CA TYR A 489 0.62 0.25 -43.61
C TYR A 489 0.25 1.23 -44.74
N SER A 490 1.23 1.72 -45.50
CA SER A 490 1.04 2.60 -46.66
C SER A 490 0.25 1.96 -47.83
N ASP A 491 0.02 0.64 -47.79
CA ASP A 491 -0.81 -0.07 -48.76
C ASP A 491 -2.32 0.00 -48.47
N ILE A 492 -2.70 0.33 -47.23
CA ILE A 492 -4.10 0.39 -46.77
C ILE A 492 -4.53 1.72 -46.14
N LEU A 493 -3.57 2.57 -45.74
CA LEU A 493 -3.82 3.89 -45.18
C LEU A 493 -3.14 4.98 -46.00
N THR A 494 -3.81 6.12 -46.15
CA THR A 494 -3.27 7.30 -46.85
C THR A 494 -2.76 8.34 -45.86
N THR A 495 -1.69 9.06 -46.18
CA THR A 495 -1.24 10.22 -45.39
C THR A 495 -2.35 11.27 -45.31
N MET A 496 -2.73 11.70 -44.10
CA MET A 496 -3.81 12.68 -43.89
C MET A 496 -3.59 13.96 -44.71
N PRO A 497 -4.49 14.29 -45.66
CA PRO A 497 -4.39 15.48 -46.51
C PRO A 497 -4.32 16.78 -45.72
N GLY A 498 -3.57 17.77 -46.21
CA GLY A 498 -3.36 19.03 -45.50
C GLY A 498 -4.65 19.82 -45.19
N ASN A 499 -5.65 19.74 -46.08
CA ASN A 499 -6.97 20.33 -45.89
C ASN A 499 -7.83 19.60 -44.83
N GLU A 500 -7.55 18.34 -44.53
CA GLU A 500 -8.25 17.60 -43.47
C GLU A 500 -7.74 17.95 -42.07
N ARG A 501 -6.52 18.50 -41.97
CA ARG A 501 -5.83 18.82 -40.70
C ARG A 501 -6.39 20.04 -39.96
N TYR A 502 -7.30 20.79 -40.57
CA TYR A 502 -7.98 21.91 -39.90
C TYR A 502 -9.03 21.39 -38.91
N GLY A 503 -9.16 22.11 -37.78
CA GLY A 503 -10.14 21.78 -36.75
C GLY A 503 -11.58 21.97 -37.24
N MET A 504 -12.45 21.03 -36.88
CA MET A 504 -13.89 21.11 -37.14
C MET A 504 -14.56 22.05 -36.14
N ASP A 505 -15.56 22.81 -36.57
CA ASP A 505 -16.52 23.42 -35.63
C ASP A 505 -17.41 22.35 -34.98
N ASP A 506 -18.31 22.74 -34.06
CA ASP A 506 -19.12 21.77 -33.31
C ASP A 506 -20.21 21.10 -34.16
N ALA A 507 -20.74 21.77 -35.18
CA ALA A 507 -21.73 21.17 -36.08
C ALA A 507 -21.06 20.16 -37.02
N GLN A 508 -19.94 20.55 -37.64
CA GLN A 508 -19.08 19.68 -38.45
C GLN A 508 -18.59 18.47 -37.66
N PHE A 509 -18.19 18.67 -36.40
CA PHE A 509 -17.76 17.60 -35.51
C PHE A 509 -18.87 16.57 -35.25
N LEU A 510 -20.10 17.01 -35.01
CA LEU A 510 -21.24 16.12 -34.75
C LEU A 510 -21.70 15.37 -36.01
N GLU A 511 -21.71 16.03 -37.16
CA GLU A 511 -21.98 15.40 -38.45
C GLU A 511 -20.90 14.35 -38.77
N TYR A 512 -19.62 14.69 -38.56
CA TYR A 512 -18.50 13.76 -38.72
C TYR A 512 -18.64 12.53 -37.82
N CYS A 513 -18.88 12.71 -36.51
CA CYS A 513 -19.04 11.59 -35.58
C CYS A 513 -20.22 10.67 -35.96
N LYS A 514 -21.35 11.24 -36.41
CA LYS A 514 -22.50 10.47 -36.92
C LYS A 514 -22.17 9.68 -38.18
N ALA A 515 -21.39 10.24 -39.11
CA ALA A 515 -20.92 9.51 -40.28
C ALA A 515 -19.93 8.38 -39.89
N ARG A 516 -19.06 8.61 -38.90
CA ARG A 516 -18.11 7.61 -38.40
C ARG A 516 -18.76 6.43 -37.68
N ALA A 517 -19.94 6.61 -37.09
CA ALA A 517 -20.71 5.53 -36.47
C ALA A 517 -21.19 4.45 -37.47
N ALA A 518 -21.12 4.70 -38.78
CA ALA A 518 -21.34 3.69 -39.83
C ALA A 518 -20.07 2.90 -40.20
N GLN A 519 -18.91 3.21 -39.60
CA GLN A 519 -17.60 2.63 -39.89
C GLN A 519 -16.98 2.01 -38.63
N THR A 520 -17.83 1.44 -37.78
CA THR A 520 -17.49 0.78 -36.51
C THR A 520 -17.89 -0.69 -36.51
N CYS A 521 -17.53 -1.45 -35.47
CA CYS A 521 -17.96 -2.83 -35.32
C CYS A 521 -19.48 -2.95 -35.10
N ASP A 522 -20.12 -3.87 -35.81
CA ASP A 522 -21.52 -4.25 -35.63
C ASP A 522 -21.77 -5.02 -34.33
N SER A 523 -20.72 -5.63 -33.77
CA SER A 523 -20.79 -6.28 -32.47
C SER A 523 -19.45 -6.20 -31.73
N PHE A 524 -19.51 -6.07 -30.41
CA PHE A 524 -18.36 -6.04 -29.52
C PHE A 524 -18.73 -6.71 -28.18
N SER A 525 -17.95 -7.69 -27.76
CA SER A 525 -18.13 -8.42 -26.49
C SER A 525 -16.79 -8.68 -25.82
N TYR A 526 -16.76 -8.74 -24.48
CA TYR A 526 -15.52 -8.89 -23.72
C TYR A 526 -15.70 -9.77 -22.49
N ASP A 527 -14.60 -10.37 -22.04
CA ASP A 527 -14.51 -11.18 -20.82
C ASP A 527 -13.22 -10.84 -20.04
N SER A 528 -12.85 -11.67 -19.05
CA SER A 528 -11.64 -11.46 -18.24
C SER A 528 -10.32 -11.79 -18.94
N TYR A 529 -10.36 -12.31 -20.16
CA TYR A 529 -9.22 -12.77 -20.96
C TYR A 529 -9.11 -12.06 -22.31
N GLY A 530 -10.05 -11.19 -22.68
CA GLY A 530 -9.95 -10.36 -23.88
C GLY A 530 -11.30 -9.90 -24.42
N PHE A 531 -11.36 -9.69 -25.74
CA PHE A 531 -12.57 -9.24 -26.42
C PHE A 531 -12.69 -9.81 -27.83
N ARG A 532 -13.92 -9.80 -28.35
CA ARG A 532 -14.29 -10.22 -29.70
C ARG A 532 -15.10 -9.10 -30.34
N ALA A 533 -14.82 -8.82 -31.60
CA ALA A 533 -15.55 -7.85 -32.38
C ALA A 533 -15.79 -8.38 -33.80
N HIS A 534 -16.85 -7.91 -34.44
CA HIS A 534 -17.09 -8.14 -35.86
C HIS A 534 -17.27 -6.81 -36.59
N ILE A 535 -16.74 -6.74 -37.81
CA ILE A 535 -16.87 -5.60 -38.71
C ILE A 535 -16.84 -6.05 -40.16
N ALA A 536 -17.77 -5.54 -40.96
CA ALA A 536 -17.74 -5.66 -42.42
C ALA A 536 -17.06 -4.44 -43.04
N LEU A 537 -16.14 -4.64 -43.98
CA LEU A 537 -15.35 -3.58 -44.60
C LEU A 537 -15.41 -3.66 -46.14
N GLU A 538 -15.57 -2.51 -46.80
CA GLU A 538 -15.55 -2.43 -48.28
C GLU A 538 -14.13 -2.59 -48.87
N GLN A 539 -13.12 -2.19 -48.11
CA GLN A 539 -11.70 -2.26 -48.45
C GLN A 539 -10.88 -2.58 -47.18
N PRO A 540 -9.64 -3.10 -47.29
CA PRO A 540 -8.78 -3.31 -46.13
C PRO A 540 -8.54 -2.01 -45.36
N LYS A 541 -8.61 -2.05 -44.03
CA LYS A 541 -8.43 -0.89 -43.14
C LYS A 541 -7.76 -1.29 -41.82
N MET A 542 -7.18 -0.31 -41.13
CA MET A 542 -6.82 -0.47 -39.72
C MET A 542 -8.06 -0.21 -38.84
N VAL A 543 -8.36 -1.14 -37.93
CA VAL A 543 -9.49 -1.05 -36.99
C VAL A 543 -8.97 -0.79 -35.59
N PHE A 544 -9.39 0.34 -35.03
CA PHE A 544 -8.96 0.88 -33.74
C PHE A 544 -9.90 0.48 -32.59
N PHE A 545 -9.31 0.06 -31.48
CA PHE A 545 -10.00 -0.17 -30.23
C PHE A 545 -9.45 0.77 -29.17
N SER A 546 -10.34 1.52 -28.50
CA SER A 546 -9.97 2.34 -27.34
C SER A 546 -9.77 1.49 -26.08
N VAL A 547 -9.00 0.40 -26.22
CA VAL A 547 -8.51 -0.49 -25.15
C VAL A 547 -6.99 -0.25 -25.05
N PRO A 548 -6.44 0.06 -23.86
CA PRO A 548 -5.03 0.44 -23.75
C PRO A 548 -4.08 -0.67 -24.17
N TYR A 549 -2.99 -0.30 -24.84
CA TYR A 549 -1.93 -1.23 -25.26
C TYR A 549 -1.15 -1.77 -24.06
N GLU A 550 -0.82 -3.06 -24.09
CA GLU A 550 0.09 -3.77 -23.19
C GLU A 550 0.72 -4.95 -23.95
N ASP A 551 1.96 -5.33 -23.63
CA ASP A 551 2.66 -6.48 -24.24
C ASP A 551 2.01 -7.85 -23.96
N GLY A 552 1.00 -7.89 -23.08
CA GLY A 552 0.19 -9.09 -22.83
C GLY A 552 -0.87 -9.36 -23.89
N TRP A 553 -1.13 -8.42 -24.82
CA TRP A 553 -2.14 -8.58 -25.85
C TRP A 553 -1.63 -9.34 -27.09
N SER A 554 -2.53 -10.15 -27.63
CA SER A 554 -2.38 -10.85 -28.92
C SER A 554 -3.71 -10.76 -29.67
N ALA A 555 -3.68 -10.76 -31.00
CA ALA A 555 -4.88 -10.65 -31.82
C ALA A 555 -4.89 -11.67 -32.98
N GLU A 556 -6.09 -12.13 -33.30
CA GLU A 556 -6.42 -12.95 -34.46
C GLU A 556 -7.50 -12.23 -35.28
N VAL A 557 -7.34 -12.16 -36.60
CA VAL A 557 -8.39 -11.73 -37.55
C VAL A 557 -8.70 -12.90 -38.47
N ASN A 558 -9.98 -13.31 -38.51
CA ASN A 558 -10.44 -14.48 -39.26
C ASN A 558 -9.63 -15.75 -38.96
N GLY A 559 -9.22 -15.93 -37.70
CA GLY A 559 -8.44 -17.08 -37.21
C GLY A 559 -6.95 -17.07 -37.58
N LYS A 560 -6.44 -15.98 -38.17
CA LYS A 560 -5.01 -15.77 -38.44
C LYS A 560 -4.44 -14.77 -37.45
N ALA A 561 -3.30 -15.08 -36.85
CA ALA A 561 -2.59 -14.14 -35.97
C ALA A 561 -2.17 -12.89 -36.74
N VAL A 562 -2.38 -11.71 -36.13
CA VAL A 562 -1.98 -10.40 -36.65
C VAL A 562 -1.20 -9.62 -35.59
N PRO A 563 -0.29 -8.70 -35.97
CA PRO A 563 0.34 -7.81 -35.01
C PRO A 563 -0.71 -6.90 -34.35
N VAL A 564 -0.52 -6.63 -33.06
CA VAL A 564 -1.27 -5.61 -32.31
C VAL A 564 -0.47 -4.33 -32.35
N GLU A 565 -0.97 -3.32 -33.06
CA GLU A 565 -0.27 -2.04 -33.21
C GLU A 565 -0.59 -1.10 -32.06
N LYS A 566 0.44 -0.57 -31.40
CA LYS A 566 0.32 0.59 -30.50
C LYS A 566 0.11 1.83 -31.38
N VAL A 567 -1.05 2.46 -31.29
CA VAL A 567 -1.45 3.65 -32.09
C VAL A 567 -2.15 4.68 -31.22
N ASN A 568 -2.28 5.92 -31.70
CA ASN A 568 -2.84 7.03 -30.94
C ASN A 568 -2.18 7.12 -29.54
N VAL A 569 -0.85 7.10 -29.49
CA VAL A 569 0.02 7.11 -28.29
C VAL A 569 -0.11 5.92 -27.32
N GLY A 570 -1.29 5.31 -27.16
CA GLY A 570 -1.54 4.39 -26.03
C GLY A 570 -2.61 3.33 -26.25
N PHE A 571 -3.16 3.19 -27.46
CA PHE A 571 -4.28 2.31 -27.77
C PHE A 571 -3.91 1.26 -28.82
N MET A 572 -4.84 0.36 -29.13
CA MET A 572 -4.58 -0.78 -30.00
C MET A 572 -5.31 -0.66 -31.34
N ALA A 573 -4.66 -1.06 -32.42
CA ALA A 573 -5.31 -1.32 -33.71
C ALA A 573 -4.78 -2.60 -34.37
N VAL A 574 -5.58 -3.14 -35.30
CA VAL A 574 -5.24 -4.32 -36.12
C VAL A 574 -5.65 -4.11 -37.57
N ARG A 575 -4.89 -4.68 -38.50
CA ARG A 575 -5.24 -4.75 -39.92
C ARG A 575 -6.41 -5.72 -40.12
N CYS A 576 -7.44 -5.25 -40.81
CA CYS A 576 -8.57 -6.05 -41.28
C CYS A 576 -8.67 -5.95 -42.80
N GLU A 577 -9.12 -7.02 -43.44
CA GLU A 577 -9.21 -7.12 -44.92
C GLU A 577 -10.62 -6.73 -45.40
N ALA A 578 -10.83 -6.65 -46.72
CA ALA A 578 -12.18 -6.44 -47.26
C ALA A 578 -13.10 -7.65 -46.97
N GLY A 579 -14.38 -7.38 -46.75
CA GLY A 579 -15.41 -8.36 -46.36
C GLY A 579 -15.62 -8.44 -44.85
N ASP A 580 -16.12 -9.59 -44.38
CA ASP A 580 -16.40 -9.87 -42.99
C ASP A 580 -15.12 -10.17 -42.19
N ASN A 581 -14.92 -9.49 -41.05
CA ASN A 581 -13.77 -9.67 -40.19
C ASN A 581 -14.21 -10.03 -38.76
N GLN A 582 -13.93 -11.27 -38.36
CA GLN A 582 -14.02 -11.74 -36.97
C GLN A 582 -12.70 -11.44 -36.27
N ILE A 583 -12.70 -10.45 -35.38
CA ILE A 583 -11.53 -9.96 -34.64
C ILE A 583 -11.58 -10.53 -33.22
N VAL A 584 -10.49 -11.17 -32.78
CA VAL A 584 -10.37 -11.75 -31.44
C VAL A 584 -9.08 -11.28 -30.79
N PHE A 585 -9.19 -10.52 -29.71
CA PHE A 585 -8.06 -10.16 -28.84
C PHE A 585 -8.02 -11.08 -27.62
N ARG A 586 -6.82 -11.48 -27.23
CA ARG A 586 -6.54 -12.26 -26.02
C ARG A 586 -5.43 -11.60 -25.22
N TYR A 587 -5.68 -11.39 -23.93
CA TYR A 587 -4.70 -10.92 -22.96
C TYR A 587 -4.16 -12.08 -22.13
N GLU A 588 -2.84 -12.14 -22.01
CA GLU A 588 -2.15 -12.93 -21.02
C GLU A 588 -1.21 -12.05 -20.20
N THR A 589 -1.34 -12.09 -18.87
CA THR A 589 -0.52 -11.26 -17.99
C THR A 589 0.97 -11.55 -18.19
N PRO A 590 1.79 -10.57 -18.60
CA PRO A 590 3.21 -10.77 -18.81
C PRO A 590 3.90 -11.36 -17.58
N GLY A 591 4.78 -12.35 -17.80
CA GLY A 591 5.51 -13.01 -16.73
C GLY A 591 4.75 -14.07 -15.94
N LEU A 592 3.45 -14.32 -16.21
CA LEU A 592 2.67 -15.30 -15.44
C LEU A 592 3.15 -16.75 -15.68
N ARG A 593 3.30 -17.16 -16.96
CA ARG A 593 3.85 -18.49 -17.31
C ARG A 593 5.27 -18.70 -16.78
N SER A 594 6.18 -17.75 -17.03
CA SER A 594 7.57 -17.85 -16.57
C SER A 594 7.68 -17.78 -15.04
N GLY A 595 6.82 -17.00 -14.39
CA GLY A 595 6.67 -16.97 -12.94
C GLY A 595 6.21 -18.32 -12.38
N ALA A 596 5.18 -18.92 -12.96
CA ALA A 596 4.67 -20.24 -12.58
C ALA A 596 5.72 -21.36 -12.75
N VAL A 597 6.44 -21.38 -13.89
CA VAL A 597 7.58 -22.31 -14.10
C VAL A 597 8.67 -22.09 -13.05
N THR A 598 9.03 -20.84 -12.76
CA THR A 598 10.02 -20.51 -11.72
C THR A 598 9.57 -20.97 -10.33
N SER A 599 8.28 -20.86 -10.00
CA SER A 599 7.71 -21.35 -8.74
C SER A 599 7.65 -22.88 -8.65
N LEU A 600 7.41 -23.59 -9.76
CA LEU A 600 7.55 -25.05 -9.82
C LEU A 600 9.01 -25.47 -9.62
N CYS A 601 9.98 -24.79 -10.24
CA CYS A 601 11.40 -25.01 -9.98
C CYS A 601 11.78 -24.70 -8.53
N GLY A 602 11.22 -23.65 -7.92
CA GLY A 602 11.38 -23.32 -6.50
C GLY A 602 10.83 -24.40 -5.57
N LEU A 603 9.67 -24.98 -5.91
CA LEU A 603 9.08 -26.10 -5.17
C LEU A 603 9.94 -27.36 -5.28
N ALA A 604 10.39 -27.72 -6.48
CA ALA A 604 11.33 -28.82 -6.68
C ALA A 604 12.63 -28.61 -5.90
N ALA A 605 13.20 -27.39 -5.92
CA ALA A 605 14.39 -27.04 -5.15
C ALA A 605 14.16 -27.15 -3.63
N LEU A 606 13.00 -26.72 -3.11
CA LEU A 606 12.66 -26.89 -1.70
C LEU A 606 12.56 -28.37 -1.30
N VAL A 607 11.87 -29.17 -2.11
CA VAL A 607 11.70 -30.61 -1.86
C VAL A 607 13.06 -31.33 -1.90
N LEU A 608 13.88 -31.09 -2.92
CA LEU A 608 15.23 -31.67 -3.04
C LEU A 608 16.14 -31.23 -1.89
N TYR A 609 16.10 -29.95 -1.50
CA TYR A 609 16.81 -29.44 -0.34
C TYR A 609 16.40 -30.16 0.95
N LEU A 610 15.10 -30.30 1.22
CA LEU A 610 14.59 -30.99 2.40
C LEU A 610 14.95 -32.49 2.40
N ILE A 611 14.89 -33.18 1.26
CA ILE A 611 15.28 -34.59 1.13
C ILE A 611 16.79 -34.75 1.36
N TRP A 612 17.65 -33.97 0.70
CA TRP A 612 19.11 -34.02 0.87
C TRP A 612 19.52 -33.82 2.33
N MET A 613 18.86 -32.87 2.98
CA MET A 613 19.04 -32.56 4.40
C MET A 613 18.57 -33.71 5.32
N ALA A 614 17.39 -34.29 5.06
CA ALA A 614 16.87 -35.42 5.84
C ALA A 614 17.70 -36.71 5.67
N VAL A 615 18.29 -36.94 4.49
CA VAL A 615 19.20 -38.05 4.24
C VAL A 615 20.52 -37.84 5.00
N ARG A 616 21.12 -36.66 4.94
CA ARG A 616 22.40 -36.36 5.63
C ARG A 616 22.30 -36.23 7.15
N GLU A 617 21.12 -35.97 7.71
CA GLU A 617 20.93 -35.89 9.17
C GLU A 617 20.63 -37.22 9.85
N LYS A 618 20.39 -38.31 9.12
CA LYS A 618 20.29 -39.65 9.72
C LYS A 618 21.55 -40.05 10.48
N ASP A 619 22.72 -39.59 10.04
CA ASP A 619 24.02 -39.86 10.68
C ASP A 619 24.38 -38.86 11.79
N VAL A 620 23.62 -37.76 11.94
CA VAL A 620 23.88 -36.69 12.92
C VAL A 620 22.57 -36.20 13.53
N LEU A 621 21.91 -37.06 14.31
CA LEU A 621 20.91 -36.64 15.30
C LEU A 621 21.60 -36.44 16.66
N PRO A 622 21.85 -35.19 17.11
CA PRO A 622 22.27 -34.96 18.48
C PRO A 622 21.12 -35.37 19.40
N LYS A 623 21.39 -36.22 20.40
CA LYS A 623 20.42 -36.67 21.44
C LYS A 623 19.88 -35.53 22.34
N THR A 624 20.05 -34.27 21.95
CA THR A 624 19.68 -33.06 22.70
C THR A 624 18.46 -32.32 22.14
N ALA A 625 17.63 -32.97 21.31
CA ALA A 625 16.32 -32.44 20.91
C ALA A 625 15.34 -32.22 22.08
N ALA A 626 15.73 -32.59 23.31
CA ALA A 626 15.07 -32.20 24.56
C ALA A 626 15.41 -30.76 25.03
N ARG A 627 16.29 -30.02 24.34
CA ARG A 627 16.45 -28.58 24.58
C ARG A 627 15.28 -27.82 23.96
N LYS A 628 14.18 -27.73 24.71
CA LYS A 628 13.30 -26.56 24.63
C LYS A 628 14.16 -25.33 24.96
N TYR A 629 14.67 -24.67 23.94
CA TYR A 629 15.06 -23.28 24.05
C TYR A 629 13.78 -22.46 24.23
N CYS A 630 13.29 -22.40 25.48
CA CYS A 630 12.79 -21.13 25.95
C CYS A 630 13.85 -20.09 25.59
N TYR A 631 13.48 -18.95 24.99
CA TYR A 631 14.41 -17.83 24.84
C TYR A 631 14.95 -17.51 26.23
N ASP A 632 16.21 -17.88 26.47
CA ASP A 632 16.66 -18.05 27.83
C ASP A 632 17.01 -16.69 28.41
N TYR A 633 16.02 -16.10 29.07
CA TYR A 633 16.19 -14.89 29.85
C TYR A 633 17.10 -15.10 31.09
N ALA A 634 17.62 -16.31 31.32
CA ALA A 634 18.70 -16.58 32.27
C ALA A 634 20.08 -16.09 31.77
N SER A 635 20.21 -14.77 31.56
CA SER A 635 21.44 -14.10 31.96
C SER A 635 21.41 -13.91 33.49
N VAL A 636 21.66 -15.01 34.24
CA VAL A 636 21.92 -15.03 35.70
C VAL A 636 20.80 -14.47 36.60
N GLY A 637 19.88 -15.34 37.05
CA GLY A 637 19.06 -15.22 38.28
C GLY A 637 18.02 -14.07 38.37
N MET A 638 16.75 -14.31 38.71
CA MET A 638 16.08 -15.50 39.27
C MET A 638 14.65 -15.63 38.68
N MET A 639 13.99 -16.75 38.96
CA MET A 639 12.52 -16.86 38.93
C MET A 639 11.88 -15.70 39.72
N SER A 640 10.65 -15.32 39.39
CA SER A 640 9.93 -14.35 40.22
C SER A 640 9.78 -14.89 41.65
N GLU A 641 9.86 -14.00 42.65
CA GLU A 641 9.73 -14.39 44.07
C GLU A 641 8.42 -15.15 44.33
N HIS A 642 7.37 -14.85 43.58
CA HIS A 642 6.10 -15.56 43.59
C HIS A 642 6.22 -17.02 43.11
N LEU A 643 6.96 -17.29 42.03
CA LEU A 643 7.19 -18.67 41.56
C LEU A 643 8.18 -19.43 42.47
N ALA A 644 9.16 -18.73 43.05
CA ALA A 644 10.05 -19.29 44.07
C ALA A 644 9.27 -19.64 45.35
N TYR A 645 8.35 -18.78 45.78
CA TYR A 645 7.45 -19.01 46.91
C TYR A 645 6.47 -20.15 46.64
N LEU A 646 5.88 -20.23 45.43
CA LEU A 646 4.99 -21.33 45.06
C LEU A 646 5.73 -22.68 45.02
N ASN A 647 6.94 -22.73 44.46
CA ASN A 647 7.74 -23.97 44.48
C ASN A 647 8.22 -24.32 45.89
N TYR A 648 8.60 -23.34 46.71
CA TYR A 648 8.93 -23.55 48.12
C TYR A 648 7.73 -24.08 48.92
N ALA A 649 6.54 -23.50 48.73
CA ALA A 649 5.31 -23.92 49.39
C ALA A 649 4.84 -25.32 48.92
N ALA A 650 4.95 -25.60 47.62
CA ALA A 650 4.66 -26.93 47.06
C ALA A 650 5.62 -28.01 47.61
N CYS A 651 6.89 -27.66 47.84
CA CYS A 651 7.86 -28.56 48.48
C CYS A 651 7.74 -28.66 50.01
N LYS A 652 6.92 -27.82 50.69
CA LYS A 652 6.85 -27.79 52.16
C LYS A 652 5.49 -28.09 52.80
N ASN A 653 4.39 -28.18 52.05
CA ASN A 653 3.12 -28.63 52.62
C ASN A 653 3.08 -30.16 52.74
N LEU A 654 3.47 -30.60 53.94
CA LEU A 654 3.57 -31.97 54.42
C LEU A 654 2.30 -32.80 54.24
N GLY A 655 2.50 -34.11 54.05
CA GLY A 655 1.52 -35.10 54.47
C GLY A 655 1.35 -35.06 55.99
N SER A 656 0.17 -34.61 56.43
CA SER A 656 -0.51 -34.98 57.69
C SER A 656 0.34 -35.40 58.91
N ARG A 657 0.41 -34.54 59.94
CA ARG A 657 0.03 -34.89 61.33
C ARG A 657 -0.05 -33.65 62.25
N GLN A 658 -0.69 -33.83 63.40
CA GLN A 658 -1.26 -32.80 64.28
C GLN A 658 -0.22 -31.88 64.96
N LEU A 659 -0.64 -30.64 65.21
CA LEU A 659 0.08 -29.65 66.03
C LEU A 659 -0.22 -29.83 67.53
N PRO A 660 0.79 -29.76 68.41
CA PRO A 660 0.67 -29.27 69.78
C PRO A 660 1.11 -27.79 69.89
N PRO A 661 0.67 -27.04 70.92
CA PRO A 661 0.90 -25.59 71.02
C PRO A 661 2.29 -25.21 71.59
N ALA A 662 2.64 -23.93 71.45
CA ALA A 662 3.99 -23.41 71.65
C ALA A 662 4.35 -23.04 73.10
N GLU A 663 5.60 -23.26 73.47
CA GLU A 663 6.25 -22.66 74.66
C GLU A 663 7.51 -21.84 74.30
N LYS A 664 8.04 -21.15 75.31
CA LYS A 664 8.79 -19.89 75.19
C LYS A 664 10.32 -20.03 75.06
N ASN A 665 10.91 -19.01 74.43
CA ASN A 665 12.24 -18.42 74.67
C ASN A 665 13.29 -19.21 75.48
N GLN A 666 14.47 -19.45 74.90
CA GLN A 666 15.74 -19.11 75.58
C GLN A 666 16.96 -18.90 74.66
N LYS A 667 17.67 -17.83 75.03
CA LYS A 667 19.01 -17.31 74.71
C LYS A 667 20.20 -18.31 74.55
N ILE A 668 21.28 -17.82 73.88
CA ILE A 668 22.74 -18.04 74.19
C ILE A 668 23.31 -19.44 73.75
N GLN A 669 24.58 -19.69 73.36
CA GLN A 669 25.87 -18.94 73.27
C GLN A 669 26.74 -19.35 72.05
N THR A 670 27.98 -18.81 71.98
CA THR A 670 29.09 -19.10 71.05
C THR A 670 29.98 -20.30 71.45
N ASP A 671 30.82 -20.76 70.50
CA ASP A 671 32.24 -21.18 70.58
C ASP A 671 32.51 -22.35 69.59
N GLN A 672 33.49 -22.35 68.66
CA GLN A 672 34.96 -22.25 68.66
C GLN A 672 35.73 -23.55 69.00
N LYS A 673 36.60 -23.97 68.05
CA LYS A 673 37.72 -24.97 68.14
C LYS A 673 37.33 -26.44 68.41
N ALA A 674 38.18 -27.45 68.19
CA ALA A 674 39.31 -27.73 67.25
C ALA A 674 39.76 -29.21 67.47
N GLU A 675 40.63 -29.78 66.62
CA GLU A 675 41.36 -31.07 66.84
C GLU A 675 40.43 -32.32 66.95
N GLU A 676 40.82 -33.60 66.95
CA GLU A 676 41.87 -34.46 66.34
C GLU A 676 41.37 -35.94 66.46
N SER A 677 41.89 -37.01 65.83
CA SER A 677 42.78 -37.26 64.66
C SER A 677 42.64 -38.76 64.28
N SER A 678 43.67 -39.40 63.68
CA SER A 678 43.77 -40.81 63.19
C SER A 678 42.86 -41.19 61.99
N ASP A 679 43.22 -42.01 61.01
CA ASP A 679 44.42 -42.68 60.43
C ASP A 679 44.01 -44.09 59.96
N GLU A 680 44.85 -44.65 59.08
CA GLU A 680 44.91 -46.04 58.58
C GLU A 680 44.23 -46.42 57.24
N THR A 681 45.13 -46.83 56.32
CA THR A 681 45.00 -47.56 55.03
C THR A 681 44.48 -46.81 53.79
#